data_AF-A0A8S0PEI9-F1
#
_entry.id   AF-A0A8S0PEI9-F1
#
_cell.length_a   1.000
_cell.length_b   1.000
_cell.length_c   1.000
_cell.angle_alpha   90.00
_cell.angle_beta   90.00
_cell.angle_gamma   90.00
#
_symmetry.space_group_name_H-M   'P 1'
#
loop_
_entity.id
_entity.type
_entity.pdbx_description
1 polymer ?
#
loop_
_entity_poly.entity_id
_entity_poly.type
_entity_poly.pdbx_seq_one_letter_code
_entity_poly.pdbx_strand_id
1 'polypeptide(L)'
;MHVHNKLLKESTFLGHVYWVTVSQEFSIYKLQNDIAHVLKLYFSCENDERRRAAELFQAFKERGRFVLILDDVWNQIDAEEIGIPLGMNGCKLVITSRSSEVCHWIGCQKIIKVNTLSEQEAWELFLKKLGRVELHPRVEGICKKMVKRCGGLPLALVTLAGSMRRVSDIHEWRDASEGLAESCMGRAGMEYVVLPVLLYSYDRLRDTMLKGCFLHCSLYPENCHIPRDELIENFISEQLVERSYRSFRAEIDQGHAILNQLERVCLLEKTSNGTDVKMHVLIRDMAIEIAKENPRYMVKAGLHLREIPDVQEWTEDLDKVSLMDNTIMEISPGTSPKCPRLSTLILSGNPLKRIPDRFFVHMCHLRTINLSLTKIQSLPNSISDLEDLRTLKLKFCNELESMPSLEKLKELRHLDLTGTSIEEVPKDMDSLTNLRFLYLRCSKLKVLPTEILHRLSRLKVLSLPIHICVPIEKVEALKKLEVLEGRLNSARDLNRLLKSRQRDKRLSFYRLSLSSKRYRDFDDVHILSCKRAQFEDGSIMESSSCKDGNLLPRDIQELIFDNSGLSSCLMDDFPILNNARDLKSCIIENEDKLECIMRLSFSNDQQSSGAPFQSLEILKLGNLRNFIGLFMWEAAAPLSPFTFSWLKKFKIGHCCKVKKLFPQSLIHNFRNLEELMVFNCVQMEEIIEGDKNEGGNSISADITFPRLLILHLRNLPQLKSICKGLIVCDSIRHILLEGIKKIKKVPLYLKLLNGQPSPPPSLILIWICREDKEWWESLDWDHQNANSVLERLVRYFDGQWWMAQDQPSNFGSGPVDN
;
A
#
# COMPACT_ATOMS: atom_id res chain seq x y z
N MET A 1 -17.03 -3.78 -7.35
CA MET A 1 -16.12 -4.22 -8.45
C MET A 1 -16.78 -5.02 -9.57
N HIS A 2 -17.66 -6.00 -9.33
CA HIS A 2 -18.20 -6.82 -10.45
C HIS A 2 -19.03 -6.03 -11.49
N VAL A 3 -19.82 -5.04 -11.06
CA VAL A 3 -20.62 -4.18 -11.97
C VAL A 3 -19.73 -3.23 -12.77
N HIS A 4 -18.82 -2.52 -12.11
CA HIS A 4 -17.85 -1.62 -12.75
C HIS A 4 -17.05 -2.36 -13.84
N ASN A 5 -16.47 -3.53 -13.52
CA ASN A 5 -15.66 -4.30 -14.47
C ASN A 5 -16.49 -4.89 -15.63
N LYS A 6 -17.80 -5.11 -15.43
CA LYS A 6 -18.70 -5.50 -16.51
C LYS A 6 -18.99 -4.32 -17.44
N LEU A 7 -19.29 -3.15 -16.87
CA LEU A 7 -19.55 -1.94 -17.64
C LEU A 7 -18.33 -1.49 -18.44
N LEU A 8 -17.12 -1.64 -17.90
CA LEU A 8 -15.87 -1.37 -18.63
C LEU A 8 -15.69 -2.26 -19.87
N LYS A 9 -16.24 -3.47 -19.86
CA LYS A 9 -16.18 -4.42 -20.99
C LYS A 9 -17.26 -4.17 -22.04
N GLU A 10 -18.24 -3.31 -21.76
CA GLU A 10 -19.26 -2.96 -22.74
C GLU A 10 -18.72 -1.94 -23.75
N SER A 11 -18.73 -2.34 -25.03
CA SER A 11 -18.28 -1.48 -26.15
C SER A 11 -19.06 -0.17 -26.25
N THR A 12 -20.27 -0.12 -25.71
CA THR A 12 -21.17 1.04 -25.69
C THR A 12 -20.55 2.30 -25.09
N PHE A 13 -19.72 2.13 -24.04
CA PHE A 13 -19.18 3.25 -23.26
C PHE A 13 -17.67 3.48 -23.48
N LEU A 14 -17.04 2.70 -24.36
CA LEU A 14 -15.62 2.83 -24.74
C LEU A 14 -14.66 2.91 -23.52
N GLY A 15 -15.01 2.28 -22.40
CA GLY A 15 -14.23 2.32 -21.15
C GLY A 15 -14.44 3.56 -20.27
N HIS A 16 -15.30 4.51 -20.66
CA HIS A 16 -15.64 5.68 -19.84
C HIS A 16 -16.69 5.34 -18.77
N VAL A 17 -16.27 4.67 -17.71
CA VAL A 17 -17.09 4.33 -16.54
C VAL A 17 -16.49 4.97 -15.30
N TYR A 18 -17.19 5.92 -14.71
CA TYR A 18 -16.74 6.68 -13.54
C TYR A 18 -17.55 6.28 -12.32
N TRP A 19 -16.89 6.03 -11.19
CA TRP A 19 -17.53 5.65 -9.93
C TRP A 19 -17.09 6.59 -8.83
N VAL A 20 -18.07 7.22 -8.17
CA VAL A 20 -17.85 8.15 -7.07
C VAL A 20 -18.78 7.76 -5.93
N THR A 21 -18.24 7.57 -4.73
CA THR A 21 -19.06 7.36 -3.52
C THR A 21 -19.32 8.71 -2.87
N VAL A 22 -20.60 9.00 -2.61
CA VAL A 22 -21.06 10.25 -2.00
C VAL A 22 -21.16 10.05 -0.49
N SER A 23 -20.56 10.94 0.30
CA SER A 23 -20.68 10.90 1.75
C SER A 23 -22.03 11.48 2.21
N GLN A 24 -22.53 11.03 3.37
CA GLN A 24 -23.79 11.53 3.93
C GLN A 24 -23.77 13.06 4.16
N GLU A 25 -22.64 13.57 4.63
CA GLU A 25 -22.33 15.00 4.65
C GLU A 25 -21.41 15.30 3.45
N PHE A 26 -21.93 15.86 2.36
CA PHE A 26 -21.13 16.27 1.20
C PHE A 26 -21.38 17.75 0.87
N SER A 27 -20.37 18.39 0.28
CA SER A 27 -20.52 19.69 -0.38
C SER A 27 -20.39 19.52 -1.89
N ILE A 28 -21.01 20.42 -2.66
CA ILE A 28 -20.88 20.45 -4.12
C ILE A 28 -19.39 20.53 -4.49
N TYR A 29 -18.63 21.38 -3.81
CA TYR A 29 -17.18 21.46 -3.95
C TYR A 29 -16.46 20.10 -3.87
N LYS A 30 -16.74 19.30 -2.84
CA LYS A 30 -16.10 17.98 -2.64
C LYS A 30 -16.50 17.03 -3.76
N LEU A 31 -17.79 16.96 -4.08
CA LEU A 31 -18.29 16.07 -5.12
C LEU A 31 -17.71 16.43 -6.49
N GLN A 32 -17.57 17.72 -6.80
CA GLN A 32 -16.86 18.18 -8.00
C GLN A 32 -15.39 17.75 -8.01
N ASN A 33 -14.68 17.81 -6.87
CA ASN A 33 -13.31 17.34 -6.74
C ASN A 33 -13.20 15.83 -6.95
N ASP A 34 -14.09 15.05 -6.33
CA ASP A 34 -14.09 13.59 -6.43
C ASP A 34 -14.39 13.15 -7.87
N ILE A 35 -15.32 13.84 -8.55
CA ILE A 35 -15.61 13.62 -9.97
C ILE A 35 -14.41 14.02 -10.85
N ALA A 36 -13.80 15.18 -10.61
CA ALA A 36 -12.62 15.62 -11.37
C ALA A 36 -11.46 14.64 -11.23
N HIS A 37 -11.26 14.09 -10.03
CA HIS A 37 -10.25 13.08 -9.76
C HIS A 37 -10.45 11.82 -10.61
N VAL A 38 -11.67 11.27 -10.67
CA VAL A 38 -11.96 10.09 -11.50
C VAL A 38 -11.93 10.40 -13.01
N LEU A 39 -12.17 11.66 -13.40
CA LEU A 39 -12.01 12.14 -14.77
C LEU A 39 -10.56 12.43 -15.16
N LYS A 40 -9.64 12.48 -14.18
CA LYS A 40 -8.27 12.96 -14.32
C LYS A 40 -8.23 14.41 -14.86
N LEU A 41 -9.13 15.26 -14.36
CA LEU A 41 -9.26 16.67 -14.69
C LEU A 41 -8.62 17.55 -13.61
N TYR A 42 -7.87 18.57 -14.00
CA TYR A 42 -7.36 19.62 -13.11
C TYR A 42 -8.12 20.91 -13.35
N PHE A 43 -8.62 21.54 -12.28
CA PHE A 43 -9.39 22.76 -12.39
C PHE A 43 -8.51 23.98 -12.67
N SER A 44 -8.98 24.89 -13.54
CA SER A 44 -8.29 26.15 -13.82
C SER A 44 -8.43 27.19 -12.70
N CYS A 45 -9.50 27.08 -11.90
CA CYS A 45 -9.77 27.95 -10.75
C CYS A 45 -10.32 27.12 -9.58
N GLU A 46 -9.47 26.85 -8.58
CA GLU A 46 -9.78 25.88 -7.52
C GLU A 46 -10.97 26.27 -6.64
N ASN A 47 -11.22 27.56 -6.43
CA ASN A 47 -12.18 28.05 -5.43
C ASN A 47 -13.58 28.44 -5.98
N ASP A 48 -13.83 28.30 -7.28
CA ASP A 48 -15.08 28.76 -7.92
C ASP A 48 -15.93 27.58 -8.40
N GLU A 49 -16.97 27.23 -7.64
CA GLU A 49 -17.85 26.09 -7.92
C GLU A 49 -18.53 26.17 -9.29
N ARG A 50 -18.87 27.38 -9.77
CA ARG A 50 -19.54 27.54 -11.09
C ARG A 50 -18.57 27.29 -12.25
N ARG A 51 -17.34 27.79 -12.14
CA ARG A 51 -16.30 27.51 -13.14
C ARG A 51 -15.96 26.02 -13.17
N ARG A 52 -15.82 25.39 -12.00
CA ARG A 52 -15.59 23.95 -11.86
C ARG A 52 -16.68 23.13 -12.51
N ALA A 53 -17.95 23.49 -12.31
CA ALA A 53 -19.08 22.86 -12.98
C ALA A 53 -18.97 22.96 -14.51
N ALA A 54 -18.64 24.15 -15.04
CA ALA A 54 -18.46 24.33 -16.49
C ALA A 54 -17.31 23.49 -17.06
N GLU A 55 -16.19 23.37 -16.33
CA GLU A 55 -15.05 22.54 -16.71
C GLU A 55 -15.39 21.04 -16.69
N LEU A 56 -16.12 20.57 -15.66
CA LEU A 56 -16.63 19.19 -15.59
C LEU A 56 -17.58 18.88 -16.75
N PHE A 57 -18.52 19.80 -17.03
CA PHE A 57 -19.45 19.65 -18.13
C PHE A 57 -18.73 19.50 -19.48
N GLN A 58 -17.73 20.35 -19.72
CA GLN A 58 -16.94 20.31 -20.94
C GLN A 58 -16.12 19.01 -21.04
N ALA A 59 -15.50 18.57 -19.94
CA ALA A 59 -14.75 17.32 -19.89
C ALA A 59 -15.64 16.11 -20.21
N PHE A 60 -16.85 16.03 -19.63
CA PHE A 60 -17.80 14.97 -19.96
C PHE A 60 -18.25 15.01 -21.42
N LYS A 61 -18.46 16.21 -21.97
CA LYS A 61 -18.84 16.39 -23.38
C LYS A 61 -17.78 15.87 -24.35
N GLU A 62 -16.50 16.10 -24.06
CA GLU A 62 -15.37 15.60 -24.87
C GLU A 62 -15.22 14.08 -24.83
N ARG A 63 -15.56 13.45 -23.69
CA ARG A 63 -15.56 11.98 -23.56
C ARG A 63 -16.67 11.30 -24.37
N GLY A 64 -17.72 12.03 -24.73
CA GLY A 64 -18.86 11.52 -25.50
C GLY A 64 -19.72 10.58 -24.65
N ARG A 65 -19.66 9.27 -24.90
CA ARG A 65 -20.50 8.26 -24.23
C ARG A 65 -19.86 7.79 -22.94
N PHE A 66 -20.56 7.90 -21.81
CA PHE A 66 -20.05 7.49 -20.50
C PHE A 66 -21.15 6.96 -19.55
N VAL A 67 -20.71 6.30 -18.48
CA VAL A 67 -21.53 6.02 -17.30
C VAL A 67 -20.89 6.68 -16.09
N LEU A 68 -21.65 7.50 -15.36
CA LEU A 68 -21.26 8.03 -14.05
C LEU A 68 -22.11 7.35 -12.99
N ILE A 69 -21.48 6.77 -11.98
CA ILE A 69 -22.12 6.12 -10.84
C ILE A 69 -21.85 6.97 -9.60
N LEU A 70 -22.92 7.52 -9.01
CA LEU A 70 -22.90 8.18 -7.71
C LEU A 70 -23.48 7.21 -6.68
N ASP A 71 -22.62 6.66 -5.85
CA ASP A 71 -22.94 5.59 -4.90
C ASP A 71 -23.23 6.16 -3.49
N ASP A 72 -24.30 5.68 -2.85
CA ASP A 72 -24.77 6.06 -1.51
C ASP A 72 -25.16 7.55 -1.37
N VAL A 73 -26.03 8.05 -2.27
CA VAL A 73 -26.53 9.44 -2.24
C VAL A 73 -27.62 9.60 -1.18
N TRP A 74 -27.47 10.59 -0.31
CA TRP A 74 -28.37 10.84 0.84
C TRP A 74 -29.30 12.05 0.69
N ASN A 75 -28.90 13.07 -0.06
CA ASN A 75 -29.63 14.33 -0.20
C ASN A 75 -29.89 14.67 -1.67
N GLN A 76 -30.73 15.68 -1.91
CA GLN A 76 -30.94 16.22 -3.25
C GLN A 76 -29.61 16.74 -3.83
N ILE A 77 -29.37 16.42 -5.09
CA ILE A 77 -28.19 16.87 -5.84
C ILE A 77 -28.68 17.55 -7.11
N ASP A 78 -28.18 18.74 -7.38
CA ASP A 78 -28.36 19.41 -8.67
C ASP A 78 -27.23 19.03 -9.64
N ALA A 79 -27.60 18.38 -10.73
CA ALA A 79 -26.65 17.95 -11.75
C ALA A 79 -26.00 19.15 -12.48
N GLU A 80 -26.69 20.27 -12.63
CA GLU A 80 -26.15 21.49 -13.26
C GLU A 80 -25.10 22.15 -12.37
N GLU A 81 -25.34 22.22 -11.06
CA GLU A 81 -24.38 22.77 -10.10
C GLU A 81 -23.09 21.93 -10.01
N ILE A 82 -23.17 20.63 -10.28
CA ILE A 82 -21.99 19.77 -10.38
C ILE A 82 -21.32 19.87 -11.75
N GLY A 83 -22.07 20.13 -12.81
CA GLY A 83 -21.58 20.07 -14.19
C GLY A 83 -21.77 18.71 -14.87
N ILE A 84 -22.79 17.95 -14.48
CA ILE A 84 -23.12 16.67 -15.13
C ILE A 84 -24.07 16.94 -16.33
N PRO A 85 -23.67 16.61 -17.57
CA PRO A 85 -24.48 16.87 -18.76
C PRO A 85 -25.63 15.85 -18.90
N LEU A 86 -26.74 16.08 -18.21
CA LEU A 86 -27.96 15.28 -18.36
C LEU A 86 -28.60 15.51 -19.75
N GLY A 87 -29.05 14.43 -20.38
CA GLY A 87 -29.76 14.49 -21.67
C GLY A 87 -28.88 14.33 -22.93
N MET A 88 -27.56 14.15 -22.79
CA MET A 88 -26.70 13.80 -23.93
C MET A 88 -26.88 12.35 -24.36
N ASN A 89 -26.95 12.12 -25.68
CA ASN A 89 -27.11 10.79 -26.25
C ASN A 89 -25.93 9.86 -25.89
N GLY A 90 -26.25 8.72 -25.26
CA GLY A 90 -25.26 7.70 -24.89
C GLY A 90 -24.60 7.90 -23.52
N CYS A 91 -25.07 8.87 -22.72
CA CYS A 91 -24.62 9.09 -21.35
C CYS A 91 -25.62 8.50 -20.34
N LYS A 92 -25.14 7.90 -19.25
CA LYS A 92 -25.99 7.40 -18.15
C LYS A 92 -25.47 7.85 -16.80
N LEU A 93 -26.36 8.41 -15.98
CA LEU A 93 -26.15 8.62 -14.56
C LEU A 93 -26.84 7.50 -13.79
N VAL A 94 -26.10 6.80 -12.94
CA VAL A 94 -26.62 5.78 -12.02
C VAL A 94 -26.45 6.31 -10.61
N ILE A 95 -27.53 6.33 -9.85
CA ILE A 95 -27.52 6.73 -8.45
C ILE A 95 -27.94 5.55 -7.62
N THR A 96 -27.20 5.25 -6.55
CA THR A 96 -27.67 4.35 -5.51
C THR A 96 -28.03 5.20 -4.29
N SER A 97 -29.19 4.93 -3.69
CA SER A 97 -29.65 5.63 -2.49
C SER A 97 -30.48 4.66 -1.64
N ARG A 98 -30.49 4.91 -0.33
CA ARG A 98 -31.36 4.21 0.63
C ARG A 98 -32.78 4.77 0.64
N SER A 99 -32.99 5.98 0.09
CA SER A 99 -34.30 6.65 0.01
C SER A 99 -34.80 6.69 -1.43
N SER A 100 -36.03 6.23 -1.65
CA SER A 100 -36.69 6.39 -2.95
C SER A 100 -37.00 7.86 -3.24
N GLU A 101 -37.22 8.67 -2.22
CA GLU A 101 -37.55 10.10 -2.32
C GLU A 101 -36.38 10.88 -2.93
N VAL A 102 -35.14 10.57 -2.51
CA VAL A 102 -33.91 11.13 -3.10
C VAL A 102 -33.85 10.88 -4.61
N CYS A 103 -34.17 9.66 -5.06
CA CYS A 103 -34.23 9.34 -6.49
C CYS A 103 -35.31 10.16 -7.23
N HIS A 104 -36.44 10.46 -6.58
CA HIS A 104 -37.48 11.31 -7.17
C HIS A 104 -37.04 12.77 -7.22
N TRP A 105 -36.42 13.30 -6.17
CA TRP A 105 -35.93 14.69 -6.11
C TRP A 105 -34.86 14.99 -7.16
N ILE A 106 -33.98 14.02 -7.44
CA ILE A 106 -32.95 14.14 -8.47
C ILE A 106 -33.54 13.95 -9.89
N GLY A 107 -34.79 13.48 -10.00
CA GLY A 107 -35.45 13.28 -11.30
C GLY A 107 -34.98 12.01 -12.03
N CYS A 108 -34.64 10.94 -11.31
CA CYS A 108 -34.24 9.67 -11.90
C CYS A 108 -35.33 9.10 -12.83
N GLN A 109 -34.99 8.90 -14.11
CA GLN A 109 -35.91 8.40 -15.14
C GLN A 109 -36.38 6.96 -14.88
N LYS A 110 -35.54 6.15 -14.23
CA LYS A 110 -35.83 4.76 -13.90
C LYS A 110 -35.37 4.48 -12.48
N ILE A 111 -36.31 4.09 -11.63
CA ILE A 111 -36.04 3.70 -10.25
C ILE A 111 -36.05 2.17 -10.18
N ILE A 112 -34.94 1.59 -9.73
CA ILE A 112 -34.80 0.15 -9.55
C ILE A 112 -34.74 -0.14 -8.06
N LYS A 113 -35.82 -0.69 -7.51
CA LYS A 113 -35.83 -1.15 -6.13
C LYS A 113 -35.06 -2.47 -6.04
N VAL A 114 -33.94 -2.46 -5.31
CA VAL A 114 -33.18 -3.68 -5.02
C VAL A 114 -33.89 -4.44 -3.90
N ASN A 115 -34.47 -5.59 -4.23
CA ASN A 115 -35.16 -6.43 -3.26
C ASN A 115 -34.16 -7.25 -2.42
N THR A 116 -34.60 -7.68 -1.25
CA THR A 116 -33.88 -8.67 -0.45
C THR A 116 -33.74 -9.99 -1.22
N LEU A 117 -32.72 -10.77 -0.89
CA LEU A 117 -32.53 -12.09 -1.48
C LEU A 117 -33.72 -13.01 -1.19
N SER A 118 -34.07 -13.86 -2.14
CA SER A 118 -35.00 -14.96 -1.91
C SER A 118 -34.44 -15.94 -0.86
N GLU A 119 -35.29 -16.77 -0.25
CA GLU A 119 -34.84 -17.75 0.75
C GLU A 119 -33.75 -18.68 0.19
N GLN A 120 -33.84 -19.04 -1.09
CA GLN A 120 -32.86 -19.88 -1.77
C GLN A 120 -31.52 -19.14 -1.97
N GLU A 121 -31.55 -17.92 -2.54
CA GLU A 121 -30.33 -17.13 -2.74
C GLU A 121 -29.66 -16.76 -1.40
N ALA A 122 -30.45 -16.48 -0.37
CA ALA A 122 -29.98 -16.20 0.98
C ALA A 122 -29.27 -17.42 1.58
N TRP A 123 -29.86 -18.61 1.42
CA TRP A 123 -29.30 -19.87 1.86
C TRP A 123 -27.99 -20.21 1.12
N GLU A 124 -27.97 -20.05 -0.21
CA GLU A 124 -26.79 -20.27 -1.04
C GLU A 124 -25.66 -19.31 -0.68
N LEU A 125 -25.97 -18.02 -0.47
CA LEU A 125 -25.00 -17.02 -0.02
C LEU A 125 -24.44 -17.36 1.36
N PHE A 126 -25.30 -17.76 2.29
CA PHE A 126 -24.91 -18.16 3.64
C PHE A 126 -23.95 -19.35 3.60
N LEU A 127 -24.30 -20.45 2.90
CA LEU A 127 -23.44 -21.64 2.77
C LEU A 127 -22.10 -21.30 2.10
N LYS A 128 -22.14 -20.52 1.01
CA LYS A 128 -20.95 -20.04 0.31
C LYS A 128 -20.01 -19.29 1.25
N LYS A 129 -20.53 -18.44 2.13
CA LYS A 129 -19.74 -17.66 3.09
C LYS A 129 -19.32 -18.44 4.33
N LEU A 130 -20.11 -19.43 4.73
CA LEU A 130 -19.76 -20.40 5.77
C LEU A 130 -18.61 -21.30 5.29
N GLY A 131 -18.42 -21.45 3.98
CA GLY A 131 -17.37 -22.27 3.39
C GLY A 131 -17.68 -23.77 3.44
N ARG A 132 -18.96 -24.13 3.40
CA ARG A 132 -19.42 -25.53 3.41
C ARG A 132 -20.39 -25.77 2.27
N VAL A 133 -20.26 -26.92 1.63
CA VAL A 133 -21.13 -27.34 0.53
C VAL A 133 -22.42 -27.96 1.08
N GLU A 134 -22.30 -28.74 2.16
CA GLU A 134 -23.44 -29.37 2.84
C GLU A 134 -23.29 -29.34 4.37
N LEU A 135 -24.43 -29.35 5.08
CA LEU A 135 -24.53 -29.40 6.53
C LEU A 135 -25.25 -30.66 6.96
N HIS A 136 -24.92 -31.18 8.14
CA HIS A 136 -25.68 -32.29 8.72
C HIS A 136 -27.15 -31.86 8.93
N PRO A 137 -28.16 -32.70 8.61
CA PRO A 137 -29.58 -32.28 8.60
C PRO A 137 -30.07 -31.65 9.92
N ARG A 138 -29.56 -32.14 11.06
CA ARG A 138 -29.88 -31.58 12.39
C ARG A 138 -29.35 -30.16 12.62
N VAL A 139 -28.24 -29.79 11.99
CA VAL A 139 -27.65 -28.45 12.04
C VAL A 139 -28.29 -27.54 10.99
N GLU A 140 -28.56 -28.09 9.80
CA GLU A 140 -29.22 -27.38 8.71
C GLU A 140 -30.55 -26.75 9.14
N GLY A 141 -31.38 -27.50 9.89
CA GLY A 141 -32.65 -26.98 10.42
C GLY A 141 -32.49 -25.78 11.36
N ILE A 142 -31.37 -25.71 12.10
CA ILE A 142 -31.04 -24.57 12.97
C ILE A 142 -30.55 -23.40 12.10
N CYS A 143 -29.63 -23.66 11.17
CA CYS A 143 -29.09 -22.63 10.28
C CYS A 143 -30.19 -21.97 9.43
N LYS A 144 -31.17 -22.73 8.91
CA LYS A 144 -32.30 -22.16 8.15
C LYS A 144 -33.13 -21.18 8.98
N LYS A 145 -33.32 -21.47 10.28
CA LYS A 145 -33.99 -20.52 11.20
C LYS A 145 -33.18 -19.24 11.35
N MET A 146 -31.87 -19.34 11.51
CA MET A 146 -30.99 -18.18 11.65
C MET A 146 -30.93 -17.35 10.36
N VAL A 147 -30.80 -18.00 9.19
CA VAL A 147 -30.83 -17.34 7.86
C VAL A 147 -32.14 -16.61 7.64
N LYS A 148 -33.27 -17.21 8.03
CA LYS A 148 -34.58 -16.56 7.96
C LYS A 148 -34.65 -15.29 8.80
N ARG A 149 -34.00 -15.25 9.97
CA ARG A 149 -33.92 -14.05 10.82
C ARG A 149 -33.09 -12.92 10.19
N CYS A 150 -32.19 -13.22 9.26
CA CYS A 150 -31.45 -12.18 8.51
C CYS A 150 -32.31 -11.46 7.45
N GLY A 151 -33.56 -11.87 7.22
CA GLY A 151 -34.50 -11.17 6.35
C GLY A 151 -34.06 -11.05 4.89
N GLY A 152 -33.21 -11.96 4.40
CA GLY A 152 -32.67 -11.92 3.03
C GLY A 152 -31.65 -10.80 2.78
N LEU A 153 -31.12 -10.16 3.84
CA LEU A 153 -30.16 -9.06 3.72
C LEU A 153 -28.72 -9.60 3.56
N PRO A 154 -28.03 -9.32 2.44
CA PRO A 154 -26.71 -9.90 2.16
C PRO A 154 -25.67 -9.64 3.25
N LEU A 155 -25.61 -8.42 3.80
CA LEU A 155 -24.65 -8.07 4.84
C LEU A 155 -24.88 -8.89 6.12
N ALA A 156 -26.12 -8.95 6.60
CA ALA A 156 -26.50 -9.74 7.78
C ALA A 156 -26.14 -11.23 7.59
N LEU A 157 -26.42 -11.79 6.41
CA LEU A 157 -26.10 -13.19 6.07
C LEU A 157 -24.59 -13.44 6.05
N VAL A 158 -23.81 -12.54 5.41
CA VAL A 158 -22.35 -12.66 5.29
C VAL A 158 -21.69 -12.57 6.66
N THR A 159 -22.07 -11.58 7.48
CA THR A 159 -21.51 -11.37 8.81
C THR A 159 -21.89 -12.52 9.75
N LEU A 160 -23.15 -12.96 9.73
CA LEU A 160 -23.58 -14.12 10.52
C LEU A 160 -22.82 -15.39 10.11
N ALA A 161 -22.74 -15.70 8.81
CA ALA A 161 -21.99 -16.84 8.31
C ALA A 161 -20.50 -16.77 8.68
N GLY A 162 -19.90 -15.57 8.63
CA GLY A 162 -18.53 -15.31 9.06
C GLY A 162 -18.31 -15.67 10.52
N SER A 163 -19.21 -15.24 11.41
CA SER A 163 -19.14 -15.58 12.84
C SER A 163 -19.27 -17.09 13.07
N MET A 164 -20.08 -17.80 12.28
CA MET A 164 -20.38 -19.21 12.48
C MET A 164 -19.41 -20.18 11.78
N ARG A 165 -18.46 -19.67 10.95
CA ARG A 165 -17.57 -20.48 10.09
C ARG A 165 -16.83 -21.63 10.80
N ARG A 166 -16.41 -21.44 12.05
CA ARG A 166 -15.63 -22.45 12.83
C ARG A 166 -16.48 -23.26 13.81
N VAL A 167 -17.80 -23.06 13.84
CA VAL A 167 -18.68 -23.80 14.73
C VAL A 167 -18.98 -25.17 14.13
N SER A 168 -18.63 -26.23 14.85
CA SER A 168 -18.92 -27.61 14.46
C SER A 168 -19.92 -28.29 15.38
N ASP A 169 -19.94 -27.90 16.65
CA ASP A 169 -20.79 -28.51 17.67
C ASP A 169 -22.26 -28.04 17.58
N ILE A 170 -23.20 -28.98 17.66
CA ILE A 170 -24.64 -28.71 17.51
C ILE A 170 -25.21 -27.89 18.66
N HIS A 171 -24.66 -28.00 19.88
CA HIS A 171 -25.10 -27.22 21.02
C HIS A 171 -24.71 -25.76 20.85
N GLU A 172 -23.49 -25.48 20.35
CA GLU A 172 -23.08 -24.12 19.99
C GLU A 172 -23.96 -23.51 18.87
N TRP A 173 -24.45 -24.31 17.92
CA TRP A 173 -25.42 -23.84 16.92
C TRP A 173 -26.79 -23.49 17.53
N ARG A 174 -27.27 -24.28 18.49
CA ARG A 174 -28.56 -24.01 19.16
C ARG A 174 -28.48 -22.79 20.05
N ASP A 175 -27.44 -22.71 20.87
CA ASP A 175 -27.12 -21.54 21.69
C ASP A 175 -27.05 -20.28 20.83
N ALA A 176 -26.36 -20.37 19.68
CA ALA A 176 -26.25 -19.24 18.79
C ALA A 176 -27.57 -18.82 18.14
N SER A 177 -28.43 -19.78 17.81
CA SER A 177 -29.76 -19.50 17.29
C SER A 177 -30.67 -18.85 18.33
N GLU A 178 -30.51 -19.18 19.61
CA GLU A 178 -31.32 -18.62 20.70
C GLU A 178 -30.84 -17.20 21.05
N GLY A 179 -29.53 -16.99 21.20
CA GLY A 179 -28.97 -15.65 21.43
C GLY A 179 -29.29 -14.67 20.29
N LEU A 180 -29.33 -15.14 19.04
CA LEU A 180 -29.80 -14.34 17.90
C LEU A 180 -31.31 -14.06 18.00
N ALA A 181 -32.10 -14.98 18.55
CA ALA A 181 -33.53 -14.76 18.74
C ALA A 181 -33.79 -13.66 19.78
N GLU A 182 -33.06 -13.70 20.89
CA GLU A 182 -33.12 -12.71 21.97
C GLU A 182 -32.73 -11.31 21.47
N SER A 183 -31.66 -11.18 20.68
CA SER A 183 -31.23 -9.87 20.16
C SER A 183 -32.26 -9.20 19.24
N CYS A 184 -33.08 -9.99 18.55
CA CYS A 184 -34.12 -9.52 17.64
C CYS A 184 -35.46 -9.16 18.32
N MET A 185 -35.64 -9.44 19.61
CA MET A 185 -36.92 -9.18 20.30
C MET A 185 -37.16 -7.67 20.52
N GLY A 186 -38.33 -7.17 20.11
CA GLY A 186 -38.82 -5.83 20.46
C GLY A 186 -38.40 -4.66 19.56
N ARG A 187 -37.81 -4.88 18.38
CA ARG A 187 -37.36 -3.81 17.45
C ARG A 187 -38.04 -3.94 16.08
N ALA A 188 -38.65 -2.87 15.55
CA ALA A 188 -39.37 -2.86 14.27
C ALA A 188 -38.80 -1.80 13.30
N GLY A 189 -38.47 -2.20 12.06
CA GLY A 189 -37.93 -1.35 10.97
C GLY A 189 -36.68 -1.95 10.29
N MET A 190 -36.39 -1.62 9.03
CA MET A 190 -35.29 -2.26 8.26
C MET A 190 -33.89 -2.02 8.86
N GLU A 191 -33.59 -0.80 9.34
CA GLU A 191 -32.35 -0.50 10.09
C GLU A 191 -32.27 -1.29 11.41
N TYR A 192 -33.43 -1.53 12.02
CA TYR A 192 -33.57 -2.26 13.28
C TYR A 192 -33.53 -3.80 13.13
N VAL A 193 -33.59 -4.34 11.90
CA VAL A 193 -33.44 -5.79 11.64
C VAL A 193 -31.96 -6.16 11.42
N VAL A 194 -31.17 -5.28 10.81
CA VAL A 194 -29.74 -5.53 10.53
C VAL A 194 -28.89 -5.38 11.77
N LEU A 195 -29.10 -4.31 12.54
CA LEU A 195 -28.28 -3.99 13.72
C LEU A 195 -28.24 -5.13 14.75
N PRO A 196 -29.34 -5.81 15.11
CA PRO A 196 -29.30 -6.95 16.02
C PRO A 196 -28.46 -8.14 15.53
N VAL A 197 -28.47 -8.41 14.22
CA VAL A 197 -27.69 -9.52 13.63
C VAL A 197 -26.20 -9.18 13.62
N LEU A 198 -25.86 -7.92 13.31
CA LEU A 198 -24.48 -7.44 13.38
C LEU A 198 -23.98 -7.41 14.82
N LEU A 199 -24.81 -6.91 15.76
CA LEU A 199 -24.49 -6.84 17.19
C LEU A 199 -24.21 -8.22 17.75
N TYR A 200 -25.06 -9.19 17.41
CA TYR A 200 -24.85 -10.58 17.78
C TYR A 200 -23.49 -11.11 17.28
N SER A 201 -23.08 -10.74 16.07
CA SER A 201 -21.77 -11.14 15.53
C SER A 201 -20.59 -10.50 16.29
N TYR A 202 -20.75 -9.26 16.77
CA TYR A 202 -19.80 -8.62 17.68
C TYR A 202 -19.77 -9.29 19.07
N ASP A 203 -20.93 -9.65 19.62
CA ASP A 203 -21.01 -10.25 20.96
C ASP A 203 -20.28 -11.59 21.05
N ARG A 204 -20.26 -12.34 19.95
CA ARG A 204 -19.52 -13.60 19.82
C ARG A 204 -17.99 -13.44 19.76
N LEU A 205 -17.46 -12.21 19.67
CA LEU A 205 -16.05 -11.97 19.91
C LEU A 205 -15.73 -12.22 21.38
N ARG A 206 -15.30 -13.45 21.72
CA ARG A 206 -15.01 -13.86 23.10
C ARG A 206 -13.83 -13.10 23.75
N ASP A 207 -13.05 -12.36 22.97
CA ASP A 207 -11.85 -11.64 23.43
C ASP A 207 -12.14 -10.14 23.55
N THR A 208 -11.98 -9.59 24.76
CA THR A 208 -12.12 -8.15 25.04
C THR A 208 -11.12 -7.31 24.26
N MET A 209 -9.95 -7.87 23.93
CA MET A 209 -8.94 -7.23 23.07
C MET A 209 -9.47 -7.01 21.66
N LEU A 210 -10.11 -8.04 21.08
CA LEU A 210 -10.69 -7.96 19.74
C LEU A 210 -11.84 -6.96 19.70
N LYS A 211 -12.69 -6.97 20.72
CA LYS A 211 -13.78 -6.00 20.87
C LYS A 211 -13.24 -4.58 20.95
N GLY A 212 -12.23 -4.32 21.78
CA GLY A 212 -11.60 -3.01 21.91
C GLY A 212 -10.94 -2.52 20.62
N CYS A 213 -10.20 -3.40 19.92
CA CYS A 213 -9.60 -3.07 18.62
C CYS A 213 -10.66 -2.79 17.54
N PHE A 214 -11.74 -3.57 17.52
CA PHE A 214 -12.88 -3.35 16.62
C PHE A 214 -13.54 -1.98 16.86
N LEU A 215 -13.84 -1.64 18.13
CA LEU A 215 -14.41 -0.34 18.47
C LEU A 215 -13.46 0.81 18.13
N HIS A 216 -12.14 0.62 18.31
CA HIS A 216 -11.15 1.63 17.94
C HIS A 216 -11.15 1.93 16.43
N CYS A 217 -11.39 0.94 15.57
CA CYS A 217 -11.53 1.16 14.13
C CYS A 217 -12.70 2.11 13.77
N SER A 218 -13.71 2.23 14.63
CA SER A 218 -14.85 3.13 14.38
C SER A 218 -14.52 4.61 14.49
N LEU A 219 -13.38 4.96 15.10
CA LEU A 219 -12.90 6.34 15.24
C LEU A 219 -12.54 6.97 13.90
N TYR A 220 -12.31 6.16 12.86
CA TYR A 220 -11.98 6.61 11.52
C TYR A 220 -13.23 7.04 10.73
N PRO A 221 -13.09 7.83 9.65
CA PRO A 221 -14.21 8.26 8.83
C PRO A 221 -14.91 7.10 8.11
N GLU A 222 -16.10 7.38 7.59
CA GLU A 222 -16.80 6.43 6.74
C GLU A 222 -16.01 6.15 5.46
N ASN A 223 -16.08 4.90 5.01
CA ASN A 223 -15.47 4.44 3.76
C ASN A 223 -13.96 4.65 3.63
N CYS A 224 -13.25 5.02 4.70
CA CYS A 224 -11.81 5.23 4.64
C CYS A 224 -11.05 3.90 4.44
N HIS A 225 -9.95 4.00 3.69
CA HIS A 225 -8.93 2.96 3.65
C HIS A 225 -7.93 3.24 4.77
N ILE A 226 -7.82 2.31 5.71
CA ILE A 226 -6.95 2.47 6.87
C ILE A 226 -5.70 1.62 6.67
N PRO A 227 -4.51 2.23 6.57
CA PRO A 227 -3.26 1.48 6.51
C PRO A 227 -3.10 0.60 7.74
N ARG A 228 -2.81 -0.69 7.53
CA ARG A 228 -2.73 -1.67 8.63
C ARG A 228 -1.69 -1.31 9.66
N ASP A 229 -0.50 -0.91 9.22
CA ASP A 229 0.61 -0.60 10.11
C ASP A 229 0.29 0.59 11.02
N GLU A 230 -0.36 1.62 10.48
CA GLU A 230 -0.79 2.80 11.26
C GLU A 230 -1.83 2.40 12.31
N LEU A 231 -2.83 1.60 11.92
CA LEU A 231 -3.87 1.13 12.84
C LEU A 231 -3.30 0.24 13.95
N ILE A 232 -2.35 -0.63 13.60
CA ILE A 232 -1.66 -1.48 14.57
C ILE A 232 -0.80 -0.65 15.53
N GLU A 233 -0.07 0.34 15.03
CA GLU A 233 0.66 1.29 15.88
C GLU A 233 -0.28 2.03 16.83
N ASN A 234 -1.48 2.42 16.37
CA ASN A 234 -2.52 3.00 17.21
C ASN A 234 -2.97 2.02 18.30
N PHE A 235 -3.26 0.76 17.95
CA PHE A 235 -3.62 -0.27 18.94
C PHE A 235 -2.53 -0.48 20.01
N ILE A 236 -1.26 -0.42 19.62
CA ILE A 236 -0.13 -0.54 20.55
C ILE A 236 -0.04 0.70 21.44
N SER A 237 -0.14 1.90 20.87
CA SER A 237 -0.06 3.17 21.61
C SER A 237 -1.18 3.32 22.65
N GLU A 238 -2.37 2.86 22.29
CA GLU A 238 -3.59 2.81 23.12
C GLU A 238 -3.60 1.63 24.10
N GLN A 239 -2.56 0.77 24.07
CA GLN A 239 -2.41 -0.40 24.93
C GLN A 239 -3.54 -1.42 24.79
N LEU A 240 -4.20 -1.44 23.62
CA LEU A 240 -5.17 -2.47 23.28
C LEU A 240 -4.48 -3.82 23.07
N VAL A 241 -3.24 -3.82 22.54
CA VAL A 241 -2.49 -5.03 22.18
C VAL A 241 -1.31 -5.30 23.12
N GLU A 242 -0.99 -4.38 24.05
CA GLU A 242 0.24 -4.44 24.84
C GLU A 242 0.20 -5.56 25.91
N ARG A 243 1.14 -6.50 25.81
CA ARG A 243 1.52 -7.43 26.90
C ARG A 243 2.99 -7.16 27.23
N SER A 244 3.26 -6.74 28.46
CA SER A 244 4.48 -6.09 28.98
C SER A 244 5.85 -6.76 28.76
N TYR A 245 5.94 -7.91 28.07
CA TYR A 245 7.17 -8.69 27.90
C TYR A 245 7.46 -9.15 26.46
N ARG A 246 6.73 -8.64 25.45
CA ARG A 246 6.91 -9.05 24.05
C ARG A 246 7.76 -8.05 23.26
N SER A 247 8.48 -8.54 22.24
CA SER A 247 9.17 -7.69 21.26
C SER A 247 8.16 -6.86 20.48
N PHE A 248 8.58 -5.70 20.00
CA PHE A 248 7.76 -4.87 19.12
C PHE A 248 7.31 -5.63 17.88
N ARG A 249 8.17 -6.47 17.29
CA ARG A 249 7.74 -7.36 16.19
C ARG A 249 6.56 -8.26 16.58
N ALA A 250 6.58 -8.84 17.77
CA ALA A 250 5.48 -9.68 18.24
C ALA A 250 4.19 -8.87 18.51
N GLU A 251 4.30 -7.61 18.94
CA GLU A 251 3.16 -6.69 19.06
C GLU A 251 2.55 -6.40 17.67
N ILE A 252 3.39 -6.16 16.65
CA ILE A 252 2.96 -5.98 15.26
C ILE A 252 2.28 -7.25 14.71
N ASP A 253 2.92 -8.41 14.84
CA ASP A 253 2.38 -9.69 14.37
C ASP A 253 1.02 -10.01 15.05
N GLN A 254 0.87 -9.66 16.34
CA GLN A 254 -0.40 -9.78 17.05
C GLN A 254 -1.47 -8.81 16.51
N GLY A 255 -1.10 -7.56 16.21
CA GLY A 255 -1.98 -6.61 15.54
C GLY A 255 -2.48 -7.12 14.17
N HIS A 256 -1.58 -7.67 13.34
CA HIS A 256 -1.98 -8.31 12.07
C HIS A 256 -2.91 -9.51 12.30
N ALA A 257 -2.64 -10.34 13.32
CA ALA A 257 -3.50 -11.47 13.65
C ALA A 257 -4.92 -11.02 14.06
N ILE A 258 -5.04 -9.93 14.83
CA ILE A 258 -6.31 -9.32 15.21
C ILE A 258 -7.08 -8.83 13.98
N LEU A 259 -6.44 -8.04 13.11
CA LEU A 259 -7.06 -7.55 11.88
C LEU A 259 -7.49 -8.70 10.97
N ASN A 260 -6.64 -9.71 10.77
CA ASN A 260 -6.99 -10.92 10.00
C ASN A 260 -8.19 -11.66 10.62
N GLN A 261 -8.30 -11.68 11.95
CA GLN A 261 -9.43 -12.30 12.62
C GLN A 261 -10.72 -11.51 12.40
N LEU A 262 -10.68 -10.18 12.51
CA LEU A 262 -11.82 -9.28 12.25
C LEU A 262 -12.29 -9.38 10.78
N GLU A 263 -11.36 -9.48 9.83
CA GLU A 263 -11.67 -9.76 8.42
C GLU A 263 -12.35 -11.11 8.23
N ARG A 264 -11.82 -12.15 8.90
CA ARG A 264 -12.33 -13.52 8.79
C ARG A 264 -13.77 -13.64 9.30
N VAL A 265 -14.13 -12.89 10.34
CA VAL A 265 -15.52 -12.82 10.85
C VAL A 265 -16.37 -11.78 10.13
N CYS A 266 -15.84 -11.14 9.08
CA CYS A 266 -16.53 -10.17 8.24
C CYS A 266 -17.01 -8.92 8.99
N LEU A 267 -16.27 -8.51 10.02
CA LEU A 267 -16.42 -7.22 10.71
C LEU A 267 -15.51 -6.13 10.10
N LEU A 268 -14.45 -6.55 9.41
CA LEU A 268 -13.63 -5.69 8.54
C LEU A 268 -13.56 -6.29 7.13
N GLU A 269 -13.28 -5.44 6.15
CA GLU A 269 -13.08 -5.80 4.76
C GLU A 269 -11.59 -5.70 4.41
N LYS A 270 -11.11 -6.69 3.64
CA LYS A 270 -9.77 -6.71 3.07
C LYS A 270 -9.78 -6.02 1.71
N THR A 271 -8.84 -5.11 1.48
CA THR A 271 -8.64 -4.49 0.17
C THR A 271 -7.94 -5.43 -0.82
N SER A 272 -8.00 -5.12 -2.11
CA SER A 272 -7.41 -5.93 -3.20
C SER A 272 -5.90 -6.14 -3.05
N ASN A 273 -5.18 -5.15 -2.53
CA ASN A 273 -3.74 -5.19 -2.24
C ASN A 273 -3.40 -5.81 -0.86
N GLY A 274 -4.37 -5.89 0.06
CA GLY A 274 -4.21 -6.46 1.40
C GLY A 274 -3.34 -5.64 2.37
N THR A 275 -2.96 -4.42 2.01
CA THR A 275 -2.17 -3.47 2.82
C THR A 275 -3.04 -2.61 3.73
N ASP A 276 -4.33 -2.52 3.42
CA ASP A 276 -5.30 -1.66 4.09
C ASP A 276 -6.49 -2.49 4.56
N VAL A 277 -7.19 -1.98 5.56
CA VAL A 277 -8.49 -2.49 6.00
C VAL A 277 -9.55 -1.42 5.83
N LYS A 278 -10.79 -1.86 5.62
CA LYS A 278 -11.95 -0.98 5.54
C LYS A 278 -13.06 -1.49 6.47
N MET A 279 -13.75 -0.58 7.15
CA MET A 279 -14.96 -0.90 7.90
C MET A 279 -16.18 -0.50 7.08
N HIS A 280 -17.11 -1.44 6.89
CA HIS A 280 -18.37 -1.16 6.19
C HIS A 280 -19.20 -0.14 7.01
N VAL A 281 -19.87 0.81 6.35
CA VAL A 281 -20.63 1.91 6.98
C VAL A 281 -21.58 1.40 8.08
N LEU A 282 -22.48 0.46 7.78
CA LEU A 282 -23.39 -0.12 8.78
C LEU A 282 -22.69 -0.83 9.97
N ILE A 283 -21.49 -1.38 9.77
CA ILE A 283 -20.71 -2.01 10.85
C ILE A 283 -20.06 -0.94 11.71
N ARG A 284 -19.60 0.16 11.09
CA ARG A 284 -19.10 1.34 11.78
C ARG A 284 -20.21 2.00 12.60
N ASP A 285 -21.40 2.19 12.04
CA ASP A 285 -22.54 2.76 12.76
C ASP A 285 -22.89 1.93 13.98
N MET A 286 -22.96 0.60 13.82
CA MET A 286 -23.13 -0.31 14.95
C MET A 286 -22.02 -0.15 16.01
N ALA A 287 -20.76 -0.07 15.59
CA ALA A 287 -19.63 0.11 16.51
C ALA A 287 -19.71 1.44 17.27
N ILE A 288 -20.12 2.51 16.59
CA ILE A 288 -20.37 3.83 17.20
C ILE A 288 -21.52 3.74 18.19
N GLU A 289 -22.64 3.10 17.85
CA GLU A 289 -23.77 2.90 18.78
C GLU A 289 -23.37 2.12 20.04
N ILE A 290 -22.58 1.04 19.88
CA ILE A 290 -22.04 0.28 21.01
C ILE A 290 -21.17 1.19 21.90
N ALA A 291 -20.31 2.01 21.28
CA ALA A 291 -19.42 2.91 21.99
C ALA A 291 -20.13 4.18 22.52
N LYS A 292 -21.33 4.55 22.06
CA LYS A 292 -22.07 5.66 22.68
C LYS A 292 -22.46 5.35 24.11
N GLU A 293 -22.83 4.11 24.39
CA GLU A 293 -23.26 3.68 25.72
C GLU A 293 -22.08 3.37 26.65
N ASN A 294 -21.16 2.50 26.21
CA ASN A 294 -19.96 2.12 26.96
C ASN A 294 -18.95 1.38 26.07
N PRO A 295 -17.72 1.91 25.85
CA PRO A 295 -17.13 3.13 26.42
C PRO A 295 -17.54 4.41 25.67
N ARG A 296 -18.06 5.42 26.38
CA ARG A 296 -18.61 6.70 25.85
C ARG A 296 -17.71 7.40 24.82
N TYR A 297 -17.91 7.12 23.53
CA TYR A 297 -17.19 7.77 22.43
C TYR A 297 -18.02 8.89 21.79
N MET A 298 -17.35 9.98 21.41
CA MET A 298 -17.87 10.97 20.46
C MET A 298 -17.10 10.85 19.14
N VAL A 299 -17.73 10.25 18.14
CA VAL A 299 -17.16 10.08 16.80
C VAL A 299 -17.86 11.02 15.82
N LYS A 300 -17.15 12.06 15.40
CA LYS A 300 -17.58 13.02 14.36
C LYS A 300 -16.49 13.17 13.29
N ALA A 301 -15.91 12.04 12.91
CA ALA A 301 -14.87 11.95 11.89
C ALA A 301 -15.44 12.05 10.48
N GLY A 302 -14.86 12.89 9.61
CA GLY A 302 -15.26 12.99 8.21
C GLY A 302 -16.57 13.75 7.94
N LEU A 303 -17.05 14.54 8.90
CA LEU A 303 -18.34 15.26 8.81
C LEU A 303 -18.19 16.70 8.27
N HIS A 304 -17.02 17.07 7.71
CA HIS A 304 -16.78 18.41 7.19
C HIS A 304 -17.10 19.55 8.17
N LEU A 305 -16.95 19.30 9.48
CA LEU A 305 -17.16 20.31 10.50
C LEU A 305 -16.21 21.49 10.25
N ARG A 306 -16.73 22.71 10.33
CA ARG A 306 -15.93 23.94 10.27
C ARG A 306 -15.43 24.38 11.64
N GLU A 307 -16.15 23.98 12.67
CA GLU A 307 -15.88 24.27 14.07
C GLU A 307 -15.99 22.97 14.88
N ILE A 308 -15.37 22.94 16.05
CA ILE A 308 -15.54 21.80 16.97
C ILE A 308 -16.98 21.75 17.50
N PRO A 309 -17.46 20.59 17.97
CA PRO A 309 -18.78 20.45 18.60
C PRO A 309 -18.98 21.42 19.76
N ASP A 310 -20.24 21.83 19.98
CA ASP A 310 -20.59 22.75 21.05
C ASP A 310 -20.22 22.15 22.42
N VAL A 311 -19.87 23.01 23.37
CA VAL A 311 -19.28 22.63 24.66
C VAL A 311 -20.19 21.69 25.45
N GLN A 312 -21.51 21.71 25.24
CA GLN A 312 -22.46 20.81 25.91
C GLN A 312 -22.36 19.36 25.41
N GLU A 313 -21.82 19.12 24.22
CA GLU A 313 -21.56 17.77 23.71
C GLU A 313 -20.31 17.14 24.36
N TRP A 314 -19.44 17.96 24.96
CA TRP A 314 -18.23 17.52 25.65
C TRP A 314 -18.53 17.11 27.10
N THR A 315 -19.21 15.98 27.27
CA THR A 315 -19.64 15.49 28.58
C THR A 315 -18.47 14.96 29.43
N GLU A 316 -18.63 14.96 30.76
CA GLU A 316 -17.56 14.58 31.70
C GLU A 316 -17.17 13.10 31.63
N ASP A 317 -18.05 12.26 31.07
CA ASP A 317 -17.90 10.82 30.96
C ASP A 317 -17.34 10.34 29.61
N LEU A 318 -17.03 11.26 28.69
CA LEU A 318 -16.37 10.93 27.42
C LEU A 318 -15.01 10.25 27.65
N ASP A 319 -14.82 9.11 26.99
CA ASP A 319 -13.56 8.38 26.97
C ASP A 319 -12.73 8.71 25.71
N LYS A 320 -13.34 8.72 24.53
CA LYS A 320 -12.63 9.02 23.27
C LYS A 320 -13.39 9.99 22.40
N VAL A 321 -12.65 10.91 21.80
CA VAL A 321 -13.18 11.89 20.85
C VAL A 321 -12.39 11.81 19.56
N SER A 322 -13.10 11.60 18.45
CA SER A 322 -12.53 11.68 17.10
C SER A 322 -13.25 12.74 16.28
N LEU A 323 -12.52 13.79 15.94
CA LEU A 323 -12.91 14.88 15.04
C LEU A 323 -12.03 14.90 13.79
N MET A 324 -11.45 13.76 13.43
CA MET A 324 -10.52 13.67 12.31
C MET A 324 -11.17 13.94 10.95
N ASP A 325 -10.36 14.33 9.98
CA ASP A 325 -10.73 14.56 8.58
C ASP A 325 -11.95 15.50 8.43
N ASN A 326 -11.95 16.59 9.20
CA ASN A 326 -12.91 17.69 9.09
C ASN A 326 -12.25 18.94 8.47
N THR A 327 -12.96 20.05 8.44
CA THR A 327 -12.49 21.35 7.91
C THR A 327 -12.20 22.38 9.01
N ILE A 328 -11.91 21.92 10.23
CA ILE A 328 -11.72 22.79 11.39
C ILE A 328 -10.40 23.56 11.24
N MET A 329 -10.48 24.89 11.13
CA MET A 329 -9.31 25.75 10.94
C MET A 329 -8.77 26.32 12.24
N GLU A 330 -9.63 26.59 13.21
CA GLU A 330 -9.28 27.15 14.50
C GLU A 330 -10.24 26.68 15.60
N ILE A 331 -9.77 26.73 16.83
CA ILE A 331 -10.59 26.51 18.03
C ILE A 331 -10.73 27.85 18.75
N SER A 332 -11.96 28.26 19.02
CA SER A 332 -12.29 29.54 19.65
C SER A 332 -11.49 29.76 20.96
N PRO A 333 -10.91 30.96 21.19
CA PRO A 333 -10.04 31.20 22.35
C PRO A 333 -10.65 30.93 23.73
N GLY A 334 -11.98 31.03 23.84
CA GLY A 334 -12.72 30.77 25.08
C GLY A 334 -13.02 29.29 25.37
N THR A 335 -12.74 28.38 24.42
CA THR A 335 -13.11 26.96 24.55
C THR A 335 -12.25 26.26 25.60
N SER A 336 -12.92 25.66 26.59
CA SER A 336 -12.30 24.84 27.64
C SER A 336 -13.23 23.69 28.03
N PRO A 337 -13.24 22.59 27.24
CA PRO A 337 -14.15 21.46 27.47
C PRO A 337 -13.82 20.73 28.77
N LYS A 338 -14.85 20.36 29.56
CA LYS A 338 -14.69 19.65 30.84
C LYS A 338 -14.82 18.15 30.65
N CYS A 339 -13.74 17.50 30.21
CA CYS A 339 -13.71 16.05 29.99
C CYS A 339 -12.61 15.37 30.80
N PRO A 340 -12.77 15.22 32.13
CA PRO A 340 -11.73 14.67 33.00
C PRO A 340 -11.42 13.20 32.70
N ARG A 341 -12.36 12.45 32.11
CA ARG A 341 -12.18 11.03 31.75
C ARG A 341 -11.63 10.79 30.34
N LEU A 342 -11.46 11.85 29.55
CA LEU A 342 -11.04 11.73 28.15
C LEU A 342 -9.64 11.12 28.09
N SER A 343 -9.51 9.96 27.44
CA SER A 343 -8.26 9.25 27.27
C SER A 343 -7.65 9.44 25.88
N THR A 344 -8.47 9.65 24.85
CA THR A 344 -8.02 9.81 23.46
C THR A 344 -8.69 11.00 22.78
N LEU A 345 -7.90 11.88 22.18
CA LEU A 345 -8.36 12.95 21.31
C LEU A 345 -7.69 12.87 19.93
N ILE A 346 -8.49 12.77 18.87
CA ILE A 346 -8.03 12.72 17.49
C ILE A 346 -8.59 13.94 16.74
N LEU A 347 -7.68 14.79 16.27
CA LEU A 347 -7.96 16.00 15.48
C LEU A 347 -7.24 15.95 14.11
N SER A 348 -6.67 14.80 13.75
CA SER A 348 -5.85 14.64 12.56
C SER A 348 -6.59 14.97 11.27
N GLY A 349 -5.86 15.43 10.24
CA GLY A 349 -6.44 15.71 8.92
C GLY A 349 -7.30 16.98 8.84
N ASN A 350 -7.27 17.82 9.87
CA ASN A 350 -7.91 19.14 9.87
C ASN A 350 -6.92 20.24 9.46
N PRO A 351 -7.34 21.30 8.74
CA PRO A 351 -6.50 22.47 8.46
C PRO A 351 -6.27 23.38 9.70
N LEU A 352 -6.23 22.78 10.90
CA LEU A 352 -6.18 23.43 12.20
C LEU A 352 -4.86 24.16 12.41
N LYS A 353 -4.91 25.48 12.65
CA LYS A 353 -3.71 26.33 12.81
C LYS A 353 -3.32 26.60 14.26
N ARG A 354 -4.30 26.70 15.14
CA ARG A 354 -4.12 27.12 16.54
C ARG A 354 -5.07 26.37 17.47
N ILE A 355 -4.57 25.99 18.64
CA ILE A 355 -5.35 25.47 19.77
C ILE A 355 -5.13 26.43 20.95
N PRO A 356 -6.19 26.90 21.63
CA PRO A 356 -6.03 27.83 22.75
C PRO A 356 -5.46 27.14 23.99
N ASP A 357 -4.70 27.89 24.80
CA ASP A 357 -4.06 27.39 26.04
C ASP A 357 -5.05 26.81 27.06
N ARG A 358 -6.34 27.17 27.00
CA ARG A 358 -7.34 26.68 27.96
C ARG A 358 -7.95 25.34 27.56
N PHE A 359 -7.64 24.84 26.36
CA PHE A 359 -8.33 23.69 25.76
C PHE A 359 -8.09 22.39 26.54
N PHE A 360 -6.86 22.15 27.00
CA PHE A 360 -6.48 20.89 27.66
C PHE A 360 -6.60 20.90 29.19
N VAL A 361 -6.92 22.04 29.80
CA VAL A 361 -6.84 22.26 31.26
C VAL A 361 -7.68 21.28 32.09
N HIS A 362 -8.77 20.76 31.53
CA HIS A 362 -9.69 19.84 32.23
C HIS A 362 -9.64 18.39 31.70
N MET A 363 -8.57 18.01 30.99
CA MET A 363 -8.39 16.68 30.38
C MET A 363 -7.24 15.92 31.05
N CYS A 364 -7.25 15.84 32.38
CA CYS A 364 -6.11 15.33 33.16
C CYS A 364 -5.75 13.85 32.92
N HIS A 365 -6.66 13.04 32.36
CA HIS A 365 -6.42 11.63 32.01
C HIS A 365 -6.13 11.40 30.52
N LEU A 366 -5.85 12.46 29.76
CA LEU A 366 -5.60 12.36 28.33
C LEU A 366 -4.28 11.62 28.08
N ARG A 367 -4.37 10.46 27.42
CA ARG A 367 -3.23 9.57 27.13
C ARG A 367 -2.76 9.67 25.69
N THR A 368 -3.67 9.95 24.76
CA THR A 368 -3.36 10.01 23.33
C THR A 368 -3.88 11.31 22.73
N ILE A 369 -2.98 12.04 22.08
CA ILE A 369 -3.31 13.17 21.21
C ILE A 369 -2.78 12.88 19.81
N ASN A 370 -3.67 12.91 18.82
CA ASN A 370 -3.29 12.86 17.41
C ASN A 370 -3.70 14.14 16.69
N LEU A 371 -2.68 14.93 16.33
CA LEU A 371 -2.77 16.19 15.58
C LEU A 371 -2.11 16.06 14.20
N SER A 372 -1.85 14.83 13.74
CA SER A 372 -1.18 14.59 12.46
C SER A 372 -1.94 15.19 11.28
N LEU A 373 -1.26 15.59 10.21
CA LEU A 373 -1.85 16.20 9.02
C LEU A 373 -2.64 17.48 9.34
N THR A 374 -2.18 18.27 10.33
CA THR A 374 -2.72 19.59 10.63
C THR A 374 -1.78 20.72 10.21
N LYS A 375 -2.27 21.96 10.23
CA LYS A 375 -1.49 23.17 9.92
C LYS A 375 -1.05 23.91 11.18
N ILE A 376 -0.89 23.18 12.29
CA ILE A 376 -0.65 23.79 13.58
C ILE A 376 0.72 24.46 13.61
N GLN A 377 0.75 25.74 14.00
CA GLN A 377 1.97 26.55 14.00
C GLN A 377 2.73 26.42 15.32
N SER A 378 1.98 26.23 16.42
CA SER A 378 2.51 26.06 17.77
C SER A 378 1.53 25.25 18.61
N LEU A 379 2.04 24.42 19.52
CA LEU A 379 1.21 23.75 20.53
C LEU A 379 0.95 24.68 21.73
N PRO A 380 -0.21 24.60 22.38
CA PRO A 380 -0.50 25.36 23.60
C PRO A 380 0.36 24.89 24.77
N ASN A 381 0.66 25.80 25.70
CA ASN A 381 1.48 25.48 26.88
C ASN A 381 0.81 24.47 27.81
N SER A 382 -0.52 24.43 27.83
CA SER A 382 -1.28 23.47 28.64
C SER A 382 -1.04 22.01 28.26
N ILE A 383 -0.48 21.73 27.07
CA ILE A 383 -0.12 20.36 26.69
C ILE A 383 0.95 19.79 27.64
N SER A 384 1.81 20.66 28.17
CA SER A 384 2.89 20.31 29.10
C SER A 384 2.36 19.87 30.46
N ASP A 385 1.10 20.18 30.81
CA ASP A 385 0.50 19.79 32.08
C ASP A 385 -0.19 18.41 32.04
N LEU A 386 -0.20 17.75 30.88
CA LEU A 386 -0.82 16.44 30.69
C LEU A 386 0.11 15.30 31.14
N GLU A 387 0.30 15.14 32.45
CA GLU A 387 1.25 14.17 33.03
C GLU A 387 0.96 12.70 32.64
N ASP A 388 -0.30 12.36 32.40
CA ASP A 388 -0.75 11.03 31.95
C ASP A 388 -0.53 10.79 30.44
N LEU A 389 -0.06 11.78 29.68
CA LEU A 389 0.09 11.69 28.23
C LEU A 389 1.13 10.65 27.84
N ARG A 390 0.71 9.67 27.03
CA ARG A 390 1.52 8.54 26.57
C ARG A 390 1.89 8.64 25.10
N THR A 391 1.04 9.29 24.30
CA THR A 391 1.21 9.37 22.84
C THR A 391 0.88 10.77 22.34
N LEU A 392 1.84 11.37 21.65
CA LEU A 392 1.70 12.64 20.96
C LEU A 392 2.13 12.48 19.50
N LYS A 393 1.15 12.52 18.58
CA LYS A 393 1.38 12.39 17.14
C LYS A 393 1.17 13.73 16.43
N LEU A 394 2.20 14.19 15.73
CA LEU A 394 2.26 15.47 15.01
C LEU A 394 2.80 15.26 13.58
N LYS A 395 2.60 14.05 13.04
CA LYS A 395 3.10 13.66 11.72
C LYS A 395 2.55 14.60 10.64
N PHE A 396 3.41 15.09 9.75
CA PHE A 396 3.09 16.03 8.68
C PHE A 396 2.42 17.33 9.15
N CYS A 397 2.76 17.81 10.35
CA CYS A 397 2.45 19.19 10.78
C CYS A 397 3.52 20.14 10.23
N ASN A 398 3.45 20.42 8.92
CA ASN A 398 4.53 21.08 8.18
C ASN A 398 4.81 22.54 8.63
N GLU A 399 3.84 23.20 9.28
CA GLU A 399 3.95 24.56 9.81
C GLU A 399 4.45 24.60 11.28
N LEU A 400 4.65 23.46 11.93
CA LEU A 400 5.12 23.40 13.31
C LEU A 400 6.65 23.55 13.35
N GLU A 401 7.11 24.67 13.92
CA GLU A 401 8.55 25.02 13.96
C GLU A 401 9.21 24.79 15.33
N SER A 402 8.43 24.71 16.41
CA SER A 402 8.93 24.54 17.77
C SER A 402 7.99 23.71 18.64
N MET A 403 8.54 23.14 19.71
CA MET A 403 7.80 22.37 20.72
C MET A 403 7.80 23.12 22.06
N PRO A 404 6.70 23.09 22.82
CA PRO A 404 6.70 23.55 24.21
C PRO A 404 7.56 22.62 25.08
N SER A 405 7.81 23.00 26.33
CA SER A 405 8.52 22.12 27.27
C SER A 405 7.75 20.81 27.45
N LEU A 406 8.47 19.69 27.40
CA LEU A 406 7.91 18.35 27.62
C LEU A 406 8.31 17.79 28.99
N GLU A 407 8.90 18.61 29.87
CA GLU A 407 9.54 18.15 31.11
C GLU A 407 8.59 17.32 31.98
N LYS A 408 7.34 17.73 32.14
CA LYS A 408 6.36 17.03 33.01
C LYS A 408 5.77 15.77 32.40
N LEU A 409 5.94 15.52 31.09
CA LEU A 409 5.31 14.40 30.37
C LEU A 409 6.05 13.08 30.60
N LYS A 410 6.22 12.69 31.87
CA LYS A 410 7.04 11.54 32.28
C LYS A 410 6.49 10.21 31.78
N GLU A 411 5.19 10.11 31.50
CA GLU A 411 4.55 8.91 30.97
C GLU A 411 4.61 8.78 29.44
N LEU A 412 5.20 9.75 28.74
CA LEU A 412 5.26 9.76 27.27
C LEU A 412 6.05 8.55 26.75
N ARG A 413 5.40 7.76 25.90
CA ARG A 413 5.94 6.53 25.26
C ARG A 413 6.12 6.70 23.76
N HIS A 414 5.29 7.52 23.11
CA HIS A 414 5.29 7.70 21.66
C HIS A 414 5.29 9.19 21.33
N LEU A 415 6.33 9.64 20.61
CA LEU A 415 6.44 10.98 20.05
C LEU A 415 6.74 10.89 18.55
N ASP A 416 5.82 11.39 17.72
CA ASP A 416 5.99 11.44 16.27
C ASP A 416 5.98 12.88 15.76
N LEU A 417 7.15 13.33 15.27
CA LEU A 417 7.40 14.65 14.68
C LEU A 417 7.76 14.55 13.18
N THR A 418 7.51 13.41 12.55
CA THR A 418 7.79 13.16 11.13
C THR A 418 7.17 14.25 10.25
N GLY A 419 7.91 14.81 9.31
CA GLY A 419 7.39 15.82 8.38
C GLY A 419 7.14 17.21 8.99
N THR A 420 7.53 17.46 10.24
CA THR A 420 7.47 18.81 10.82
C THR A 420 8.62 19.71 10.33
N SER A 421 8.52 21.01 10.61
CA SER A 421 9.55 22.03 10.34
C SER A 421 10.42 22.33 11.57
N ILE A 422 10.45 21.44 12.56
CA ILE A 422 11.23 21.60 13.79
C ILE A 422 12.73 21.63 13.48
N GLU A 423 13.43 22.66 13.95
CA GLU A 423 14.88 22.84 13.73
C GLU A 423 15.74 22.21 14.84
N GLU A 424 15.22 22.19 16.07
CA GLU A 424 15.90 21.69 17.26
C GLU A 424 14.98 20.80 18.08
N VAL A 425 15.53 19.71 18.61
CA VAL A 425 14.81 18.83 19.54
C VAL A 425 14.58 19.57 20.87
N PRO A 426 13.39 19.45 21.51
CA PRO A 426 13.13 20.12 22.80
C PRO A 426 14.17 19.76 23.87
N LYS A 427 14.65 20.79 24.61
CA LYS A 427 15.78 20.69 25.55
C LYS A 427 15.56 19.68 26.68
N ASP A 428 14.32 19.53 27.14
CA ASP A 428 13.94 18.70 28.29
C ASP A 428 13.62 17.23 27.88
N MET A 429 14.01 16.82 26.66
CA MET A 429 13.77 15.46 26.15
C MET A 429 14.53 14.39 26.95
N ASP A 430 15.62 14.76 27.62
CA ASP A 430 16.38 13.88 28.52
C ASP A 430 15.54 13.34 29.70
N SER A 431 14.45 14.04 29.99
CA SER A 431 13.53 13.75 31.07
C SER A 431 12.46 12.70 30.69
N LEU A 432 12.29 12.41 29.39
CA LEU A 432 11.32 11.48 28.81
C LEU A 432 11.81 10.01 28.86
N THR A 433 12.17 9.54 30.05
CA THR A 433 12.81 8.21 30.23
C THR A 433 11.92 7.00 29.90
N ASN A 434 10.60 7.21 29.77
CA ASN A 434 9.62 6.19 29.37
C ASN A 434 9.43 6.05 27.86
N LEU A 435 10.10 6.89 27.06
CA LEU A 435 9.93 6.92 25.61
C LEU A 435 10.33 5.59 24.96
N ARG A 436 9.46 5.09 24.07
CA ARG A 436 9.61 3.82 23.34
C ARG A 436 9.64 4.03 21.84
N PHE A 437 8.89 5.01 21.34
CA PHE A 437 8.78 5.35 19.93
C PHE A 437 9.15 6.82 19.74
N LEU A 438 10.20 7.07 18.96
CA LEU A 438 10.67 8.41 18.66
C LEU A 438 10.88 8.53 17.14
N TYR A 439 10.02 9.33 16.51
CA TYR A 439 10.13 9.66 15.09
C TYR A 439 10.46 11.13 14.95
N LEU A 440 11.67 11.41 14.47
CA LEU A 440 12.25 12.76 14.30
C LEU A 440 12.57 13.05 12.85
N ARG A 441 11.88 12.42 11.89
CA ARG A 441 12.08 12.64 10.45
C ARG A 441 11.55 14.03 10.02
N CYS A 442 12.03 15.08 10.68
CA CYS A 442 11.66 16.47 10.45
C CYS A 442 12.51 17.04 9.30
N SER A 443 11.89 17.87 8.48
CA SER A 443 12.51 18.42 7.26
C SER A 443 13.65 19.40 7.53
N LYS A 444 13.58 20.14 8.66
CA LYS A 444 14.53 21.21 9.01
C LYS A 444 15.43 20.88 10.21
N LEU A 445 15.36 19.68 10.78
CA LEU A 445 16.12 19.35 11.99
C LEU A 445 17.62 19.44 11.71
N LYS A 446 18.35 20.32 12.41
CA LYS A 446 19.76 20.61 12.10
C LYS A 446 20.71 19.70 12.85
N VAL A 447 20.44 19.49 14.14
CA VAL A 447 21.31 18.74 15.05
C VAL A 447 20.46 17.83 15.93
N LEU A 448 20.91 16.59 16.07
CA LEU A 448 20.38 15.68 17.08
C LEU A 448 21.22 15.81 18.36
N PRO A 449 20.63 16.08 19.54
CA PRO A 449 21.36 16.08 20.80
C PRO A 449 21.69 14.63 21.17
N THR A 450 22.82 14.11 20.68
CA THR A 450 23.24 12.71 20.86
C THR A 450 23.44 12.33 22.33
N GLU A 451 23.69 13.30 23.19
CA GLU A 451 23.75 13.12 24.65
C GLU A 451 22.39 12.81 25.28
N ILE A 452 21.27 13.01 24.60
CA ILE A 452 19.95 12.63 25.13
C ILE A 452 19.68 11.14 24.91
N LEU A 453 20.22 10.55 23.84
CA LEU A 453 19.92 9.17 23.44
C LEU A 453 20.26 8.13 24.52
N HIS A 454 21.36 8.31 25.28
CA HIS A 454 21.74 7.34 26.31
C HIS A 454 20.73 7.26 27.48
N ARG A 455 19.95 8.31 27.71
CA ARG A 455 18.90 8.37 28.75
C ARG A 455 17.61 7.69 28.30
N LEU A 456 17.36 7.63 26.99
CA LEU A 456 16.21 6.96 26.36
C LEU A 456 16.40 5.43 26.30
N SER A 457 16.79 4.82 27.42
CA SER A 457 17.12 3.38 27.51
C SER A 457 15.97 2.42 27.21
N ARG A 458 14.72 2.93 27.16
CA ARG A 458 13.49 2.19 26.84
C ARG A 458 13.10 2.24 25.37
N LEU A 459 13.86 2.96 24.54
CA LEU A 459 13.54 3.17 23.14
C LEU A 459 13.55 1.85 22.34
N LYS A 460 12.42 1.55 21.70
CA LYS A 460 12.23 0.42 20.77
C LYS A 460 12.34 0.88 19.31
N VAL A 461 11.89 2.09 18.98
CA VAL A 461 11.90 2.64 17.62
C VAL A 461 12.57 4.00 17.61
N LEU A 462 13.55 4.18 16.73
CA LEU A 462 14.21 5.44 16.44
C LEU A 462 14.18 5.70 14.93
N SER A 463 13.51 6.76 14.51
CA SER A 463 13.53 7.25 13.12
C SER A 463 14.11 8.65 13.07
N LEU A 464 15.16 8.82 12.28
CA LEU A 464 15.89 10.07 12.11
C LEU A 464 15.89 10.50 10.63
N PRO A 465 16.02 11.80 10.34
CA PRO A 465 16.20 12.27 8.96
C PRO A 465 17.49 11.73 8.36
N ILE A 466 17.48 11.45 7.05
CA ILE A 466 18.65 10.93 6.34
C ILE A 466 19.83 11.92 6.28
N HIS A 467 19.57 13.23 6.41
CA HIS A 467 20.64 14.23 6.45
C HIS A 467 21.37 14.27 7.80
N ILE A 468 20.79 13.70 8.86
CA ILE A 468 21.42 13.61 10.18
C ILE A 468 22.10 12.25 10.34
N CYS A 469 23.42 12.29 10.56
CA CYS A 469 24.17 11.10 10.86
C CYS A 469 24.21 10.83 12.37
N VAL A 470 23.89 9.61 12.79
CA VAL A 470 23.97 9.21 14.20
C VAL A 470 25.26 8.41 14.47
N PRO A 471 26.05 8.77 15.50
CA PRO A 471 27.21 7.98 15.90
C PRO A 471 26.81 6.58 16.36
N ILE A 472 27.52 5.56 15.87
CA ILE A 472 27.18 4.16 16.13
C ILE A 472 27.22 3.81 17.62
N GLU A 473 28.15 4.37 18.39
CA GLU A 473 28.30 4.14 19.83
C GLU A 473 27.03 4.53 20.60
N LYS A 474 26.36 5.59 20.16
CA LYS A 474 25.13 6.09 20.79
C LYS A 474 23.95 5.17 20.47
N VAL A 475 23.89 4.60 19.25
CA VAL A 475 22.89 3.59 18.87
C VAL A 475 23.13 2.26 19.59
N GLU A 476 24.40 1.85 19.76
CA GLU A 476 24.76 0.64 20.50
C GLU A 476 24.32 0.69 21.97
N ALA A 477 24.33 1.89 22.59
CA ALA A 477 23.84 2.11 23.94
C ALA A 477 22.33 1.85 24.09
N LEU A 478 21.53 1.95 23.01
CA LEU A 478 20.10 1.68 23.01
C LEU A 478 19.81 0.18 22.98
N LYS A 479 20.00 -0.49 24.13
CA LYS A 479 19.90 -1.96 24.26
C LYS A 479 18.51 -2.55 23.95
N LYS A 480 17.46 -1.74 23.97
CA LYS A 480 16.07 -2.16 23.67
C LYS A 480 15.62 -1.82 22.24
N LEU A 481 16.49 -1.24 21.42
CA LEU A 481 16.14 -0.82 20.07
C LEU A 481 15.83 -2.03 19.17
N GLU A 482 14.67 -1.98 18.53
CA GLU A 482 14.18 -3.00 17.61
C GLU A 482 13.98 -2.46 16.18
N VAL A 483 13.80 -1.15 16.02
CA VAL A 483 13.64 -0.48 14.72
C VAL A 483 14.55 0.74 14.65
N LEU A 484 15.33 0.83 13.57
CA LEU A 484 16.18 1.98 13.30
C LEU A 484 16.01 2.48 11.87
N GLU A 485 15.71 3.76 11.72
CA GLU A 485 15.72 4.44 10.44
C GLU A 485 16.59 5.70 10.52
N GLY A 486 17.38 5.93 9.48
CA GLY A 486 18.22 7.12 9.37
C GLY A 486 19.54 6.84 8.67
N ARG A 487 20.55 7.63 8.98
CA ARG A 487 21.87 7.55 8.34
C ARG A 487 22.97 7.15 9.32
N LEU A 488 23.87 6.28 8.84
CA LEU A 488 25.14 5.93 9.51
C LEU A 488 26.34 6.51 8.75
N ASN A 489 27.50 6.62 9.41
CA ASN A 489 28.68 7.24 8.78
C ASN A 489 29.30 6.36 7.71
N SER A 490 29.21 5.03 7.85
CA SER A 490 29.95 4.12 6.99
C SER A 490 29.34 2.72 6.96
N ALA A 491 29.71 1.95 5.94
CA ALA A 491 29.43 0.52 5.88
C ALA A 491 30.01 -0.24 7.09
N ARG A 492 31.11 0.25 7.69
CA ARG A 492 31.69 -0.37 8.91
C ARG A 492 30.76 -0.21 10.11
N ASP A 493 30.14 0.95 10.27
CA ASP A 493 29.18 1.22 11.35
C ASP A 493 27.94 0.33 11.21
N LEU A 494 27.43 0.18 9.97
CA LEU A 494 26.35 -0.75 9.66
C LEU A 494 26.70 -2.18 10.09
N ASN A 495 27.90 -2.65 9.72
CA ASN A 495 28.35 -3.99 10.10
C ASN A 495 28.53 -4.15 11.61
N ARG A 496 29.08 -3.13 12.27
CA ARG A 496 29.27 -3.13 13.71
C ARG A 496 27.92 -3.21 14.44
N LEU A 497 26.96 -2.39 14.03
CA LEU A 497 25.58 -2.40 14.54
C LEU A 497 24.97 -3.80 14.42
N LEU A 498 25.09 -4.39 13.25
CA LEU A 498 24.40 -5.64 12.95
C LEU A 498 25.09 -6.83 13.60
N LYS A 499 26.43 -6.88 13.62
CA LYS A 499 27.20 -7.90 14.37
C LYS A 499 26.92 -7.83 15.87
N SER A 500 26.84 -6.64 16.46
CA SER A 500 26.54 -6.48 17.88
C SER A 500 25.11 -6.89 18.23
N ARG A 501 24.17 -6.78 17.29
CA ARG A 501 22.76 -7.16 17.47
C ARG A 501 22.40 -8.55 16.93
N GLN A 502 23.29 -9.23 16.21
CA GLN A 502 23.06 -10.54 15.59
C GLN A 502 22.82 -11.64 16.62
N ARG A 503 23.51 -11.59 17.78
CA ARG A 503 23.37 -12.58 18.86
C ARG A 503 22.00 -12.53 19.55
N ASP A 504 21.44 -11.33 19.70
CA ASP A 504 20.19 -11.11 20.42
C ASP A 504 18.95 -11.04 19.50
N LYS A 505 19.14 -11.09 18.17
CA LYS A 505 18.08 -10.93 17.13
C LYS A 505 17.13 -9.76 17.39
N ARG A 506 17.65 -8.69 17.98
CA ARG A 506 16.82 -7.64 18.58
C ARG A 506 16.37 -6.59 17.57
N LEU A 507 17.20 -6.29 16.56
CA LEU A 507 16.87 -5.36 15.49
C LEU A 507 16.00 -6.07 14.45
N SER A 508 14.69 -5.83 14.55
CA SER A 508 13.66 -6.46 13.72
C SER A 508 13.49 -5.76 12.37
N PHE A 509 13.59 -4.42 12.34
CA PHE A 509 13.48 -3.60 11.14
C PHE A 509 14.60 -2.58 11.10
N TYR A 510 15.08 -2.25 9.91
CA TYR A 510 15.95 -1.09 9.74
C TYR A 510 15.91 -0.57 8.31
N ARG A 511 16.02 0.75 8.18
CA ARG A 511 16.18 1.46 6.90
C ARG A 511 17.34 2.44 7.03
N LEU A 512 18.49 2.04 6.49
CA LEU A 512 19.75 2.73 6.75
C LEU A 512 20.34 3.26 5.45
N SER A 513 20.63 4.56 5.40
CA SER A 513 21.43 5.18 4.34
C SER A 513 22.88 5.40 4.82
N LEU A 514 23.83 5.34 3.90
CA LEU A 514 25.26 5.52 4.13
C LEU A 514 25.84 6.78 3.47
N SER A 515 25.01 7.65 2.88
CA SER A 515 25.44 8.89 2.22
C SER A 515 24.43 10.04 2.41
N SER A 516 24.84 11.25 2.05
CA SER A 516 24.13 12.51 2.33
C SER A 516 23.66 13.31 1.11
N LYS A 517 24.01 12.92 -0.12
CA LYS A 517 23.98 13.88 -1.24
C LYS A 517 22.86 13.67 -2.25
N ARG A 518 22.20 12.51 -2.29
CA ARG A 518 21.04 12.27 -3.16
C ARG A 518 19.78 11.94 -2.36
N TYR A 519 18.84 12.87 -2.39
CA TYR A 519 17.54 12.72 -1.77
C TYR A 519 16.67 11.79 -2.60
N ARG A 520 16.64 10.52 -2.21
CA ARG A 520 15.39 9.76 -2.22
C ARG A 520 15.02 9.55 -0.77
N ASP A 521 14.13 10.40 -0.26
CA ASP A 521 13.47 10.10 1.01
C ASP A 521 12.86 8.70 0.92
N PHE A 522 12.74 7.99 2.04
CA PHE A 522 12.08 6.69 2.00
C PHE A 522 10.62 6.90 1.59
N ASP A 523 10.32 6.77 0.28
CA ASP A 523 8.99 6.94 -0.34
C ASP A 523 7.92 6.05 0.31
N ASP A 524 8.34 5.01 1.03
CA ASP A 524 7.47 4.12 1.78
C ASP A 524 7.15 4.66 3.18
N VAL A 525 5.86 4.86 3.44
CA VAL A 525 5.27 5.20 4.76
C VAL A 525 5.53 4.10 5.82
N HIS A 526 5.96 2.91 5.40
CA HIS A 526 6.04 1.71 6.25
C HIS A 526 7.48 1.37 6.70
N ILE A 527 7.97 2.04 7.75
CA ILE A 527 9.24 1.68 8.42
C ILE A 527 9.27 0.22 8.93
N LEU A 528 8.09 -0.39 9.12
CA LEU A 528 7.90 -1.72 9.71
C LEU A 528 7.92 -2.87 8.68
N SER A 529 8.29 -2.59 7.43
CA SER A 529 8.12 -3.51 6.31
C SER A 529 9.37 -4.32 5.95
N CYS A 530 10.58 -3.79 6.17
CA CYS A 530 11.80 -4.44 5.65
C CYS A 530 13.09 -4.13 6.42
N LYS A 531 14.12 -4.92 6.09
CA LYS A 531 15.53 -4.70 6.46
C LYS A 531 16.29 -4.21 5.23
N ARG A 532 16.42 -2.88 5.09
CA ARG A 532 16.95 -2.18 3.93
C ARG A 532 18.28 -1.49 4.27
N ALA A 533 19.27 -1.64 3.39
CA ALA A 533 20.50 -0.85 3.40
C ALA A 533 20.71 -0.17 2.05
N GLN A 534 21.05 1.12 2.08
CA GLN A 534 21.23 1.98 0.92
C GLN A 534 22.63 2.59 0.93
N PHE A 535 23.36 2.32 -0.15
CA PHE A 535 24.72 2.76 -0.41
C PHE A 535 24.68 3.82 -1.51
N GLU A 536 25.19 5.02 -1.24
CA GLU A 536 25.21 6.08 -2.26
C GLU A 536 26.50 6.89 -2.24
N ASP A 537 26.69 7.74 -3.25
CA ASP A 537 27.76 8.73 -3.45
C ASP A 537 29.16 8.32 -2.99
N GLY A 538 29.66 7.18 -3.46
CA GLY A 538 31.01 6.72 -3.15
C GLY A 538 31.20 6.16 -1.74
N SER A 539 30.11 5.93 -0.98
CA SER A 539 30.16 5.35 0.37
C SER A 539 30.92 4.02 0.46
N ILE A 540 31.06 3.29 -0.65
CA ILE A 540 31.90 2.08 -0.73
C ILE A 540 33.39 2.46 -0.87
N MET A 541 33.73 3.41 -1.75
CA MET A 541 35.10 3.84 -2.04
C MET A 541 35.80 4.58 -0.89
N GLU A 542 35.07 5.34 -0.07
CA GLU A 542 35.63 6.01 1.11
C GLU A 542 36.06 5.02 2.20
N SER A 543 35.60 3.76 2.13
CA SER A 543 36.02 2.70 3.02
C SER A 543 37.17 1.89 2.40
N SER A 544 38.41 2.28 2.72
CA SER A 544 39.66 1.63 2.27
C SER A 544 39.79 0.13 2.62
N SER A 545 38.80 -0.47 3.29
CA SER A 545 38.76 -1.88 3.73
C SER A 545 37.57 -2.68 3.19
N CYS A 546 36.83 -2.21 2.18
CA CYS A 546 35.71 -2.99 1.60
C CYS A 546 36.15 -4.36 1.02
N LYS A 547 37.47 -4.55 0.85
CA LYS A 547 38.10 -5.80 0.43
C LYS A 547 38.07 -6.92 1.49
N ASP A 548 37.69 -6.64 2.74
CA ASP A 548 37.57 -7.64 3.82
C ASP A 548 36.22 -8.39 3.79
N GLY A 549 35.70 -8.76 2.61
CA GLY A 549 34.74 -9.85 2.31
C GLY A 549 33.46 -10.11 3.16
N ASN A 550 33.17 -9.36 4.23
CA ASN A 550 32.23 -9.74 5.30
C ASN A 550 31.37 -8.55 5.78
N LEU A 551 30.88 -7.73 4.84
CA LEU A 551 30.31 -6.42 5.13
C LEU A 551 28.79 -6.28 4.97
N LEU A 552 28.04 -7.35 4.73
CA LEU A 552 26.57 -7.29 4.78
C LEU A 552 26.03 -8.39 5.70
N PRO A 553 25.01 -8.11 6.51
CA PRO A 553 24.32 -9.15 7.26
C PRO A 553 23.63 -10.17 6.34
N ARG A 554 23.42 -11.38 6.85
CA ARG A 554 22.74 -12.45 6.11
C ARG A 554 21.22 -12.26 5.99
N ASP A 555 20.65 -11.43 6.86
CA ASP A 555 19.21 -11.21 6.97
C ASP A 555 18.72 -9.91 6.32
N ILE A 556 19.58 -9.23 5.54
CA ILE A 556 19.18 -8.11 4.68
C ILE A 556 18.12 -8.60 3.69
N GLN A 557 17.09 -7.79 3.52
CA GLN A 557 15.99 -8.05 2.60
C GLN A 557 16.04 -7.16 1.38
N GLU A 558 16.60 -5.96 1.50
CA GLU A 558 16.69 -5.01 0.41
C GLU A 558 18.04 -4.29 0.38
N LEU A 559 18.63 -4.24 -0.81
CA LEU A 559 19.87 -3.53 -1.10
C LEU A 559 19.63 -2.50 -2.20
N ILE A 560 20.07 -1.28 -1.95
CA ILE A 560 20.03 -0.19 -2.91
C ILE A 560 21.44 0.36 -3.07
N PHE A 561 21.93 0.43 -4.31
CA PHE A 561 23.19 1.04 -4.69
C PHE A 561 22.88 2.17 -5.68
N ASP A 562 23.23 3.41 -5.35
CA ASP A 562 23.07 4.57 -6.25
C ASP A 562 24.36 5.40 -6.27
N ASN A 563 25.12 5.35 -7.36
CA ASN A 563 26.40 6.07 -7.44
C ASN A 563 27.31 5.73 -6.24
N SER A 564 27.24 4.49 -5.76
CA SER A 564 27.87 4.02 -4.52
C SER A 564 29.37 3.77 -4.68
N GLY A 565 29.83 3.65 -5.92
CA GLY A 565 31.23 3.38 -6.25
C GLY A 565 31.54 1.90 -6.26
N LEU A 566 30.61 1.07 -6.73
CA LEU A 566 30.85 -0.35 -6.97
C LEU A 566 32.07 -0.53 -7.90
N SER A 567 32.79 -1.63 -7.69
CA SER A 567 33.85 -2.05 -8.60
C SER A 567 33.25 -2.63 -9.89
N SER A 568 34.06 -3.32 -10.69
CA SER A 568 33.61 -3.89 -11.95
C SER A 568 32.67 -5.10 -11.79
N CYS A 569 32.55 -5.68 -10.59
CA CYS A 569 31.67 -6.82 -10.31
C CYS A 569 31.05 -6.72 -8.91
N LEU A 570 29.72 -6.80 -8.81
CA LEU A 570 29.01 -6.73 -7.52
C LEU A 570 29.42 -7.86 -6.56
N MET A 571 29.56 -9.08 -7.08
CA MET A 571 29.93 -10.24 -6.27
C MET A 571 31.36 -10.18 -5.72
N ASP A 572 32.24 -9.40 -6.35
CA ASP A 572 33.61 -9.19 -5.87
C ASP A 572 33.60 -8.22 -4.67
N ASP A 573 32.72 -7.21 -4.71
CA ASP A 573 32.52 -6.27 -3.60
C ASP A 573 31.74 -6.90 -2.44
N PHE A 574 30.79 -7.80 -2.76
CA PHE A 574 29.91 -8.44 -1.77
C PHE A 574 29.76 -9.96 -1.95
N PRO A 575 30.81 -10.76 -1.65
CA PRO A 575 30.77 -12.23 -1.79
C PRO A 575 29.68 -12.91 -0.95
N ILE A 576 29.24 -12.28 0.14
CA ILE A 576 28.20 -12.79 1.04
C ILE A 576 26.83 -12.96 0.38
N LEU A 577 26.59 -12.26 -0.75
CA LEU A 577 25.36 -12.41 -1.55
C LEU A 577 25.20 -13.83 -2.12
N ASN A 578 26.28 -14.62 -2.18
CA ASN A 578 26.23 -16.02 -2.61
C ASN A 578 25.34 -16.90 -1.70
N ASN A 579 25.15 -16.48 -0.45
CA ASN A 579 24.38 -17.20 0.56
C ASN A 579 23.27 -16.33 1.19
N ALA A 580 22.93 -15.19 0.58
CA ALA A 580 21.86 -14.32 1.06
C ALA A 580 20.49 -14.95 0.76
N ARG A 581 19.89 -15.59 1.78
CA ARG A 581 18.60 -16.30 1.67
C ARG A 581 17.39 -15.43 1.95
N ASP A 582 17.60 -14.27 2.55
CA ASP A 582 16.53 -13.33 2.91
C ASP A 582 16.44 -12.14 1.95
N LEU A 583 17.38 -12.00 1.01
CA LEU A 583 17.43 -10.87 0.08
C LEU A 583 16.30 -11.01 -0.95
N LYS A 584 15.37 -10.06 -0.94
CA LYS A 584 14.20 -10.00 -1.83
C LYS A 584 14.31 -8.93 -2.91
N SER A 585 14.98 -7.82 -2.65
CA SER A 585 15.08 -6.68 -3.57
C SER A 585 16.53 -6.22 -3.70
N CYS A 586 16.98 -6.01 -4.94
CA CYS A 586 18.28 -5.44 -5.25
C CYS A 586 18.12 -4.39 -6.36
N ILE A 587 18.48 -3.14 -6.04
CA ILE A 587 18.38 -1.99 -6.93
C ILE A 587 19.79 -1.42 -7.11
N ILE A 588 20.24 -1.30 -8.36
CA ILE A 588 21.54 -0.74 -8.71
C ILE A 588 21.33 0.35 -9.76
N GLU A 589 21.69 1.57 -9.42
CA GLU A 589 21.51 2.75 -10.27
C GLU A 589 22.76 3.62 -10.33
N ASN A 590 22.97 4.28 -11.47
CA ASN A 590 23.99 5.32 -11.64
C ASN A 590 25.43 4.87 -11.33
N GLU A 591 25.80 3.63 -11.66
CA GLU A 591 27.16 3.13 -11.48
C GLU A 591 28.00 3.29 -12.75
N ASP A 592 29.17 3.91 -12.58
CA ASP A 592 30.09 4.16 -13.69
C ASP A 592 31.02 2.98 -13.96
N LYS A 593 31.48 2.25 -12.94
CA LYS A 593 32.51 1.21 -13.09
C LYS A 593 31.95 -0.21 -13.23
N LEU A 594 30.70 -0.44 -12.86
CA LEU A 594 30.11 -1.77 -12.81
C LEU A 594 29.97 -2.37 -14.22
N GLU A 595 30.64 -3.49 -14.45
CA GLU A 595 30.61 -4.22 -15.73
C GLU A 595 29.65 -5.40 -15.66
N CYS A 596 29.55 -6.07 -14.51
CA CYS A 596 28.67 -7.22 -14.31
C CYS A 596 28.20 -7.40 -12.86
N ILE A 597 27.19 -8.25 -12.65
CA ILE A 597 26.79 -8.65 -11.30
C ILE A 597 27.70 -9.76 -10.79
N MET A 598 28.01 -10.75 -11.63
CA MET A 598 28.76 -11.94 -11.24
C MET A 598 29.80 -12.33 -12.29
N ARG A 599 31.03 -12.58 -11.83
CA ARG A 599 32.06 -13.28 -12.60
C ARG A 599 32.01 -14.77 -12.28
N LEU A 600 32.02 -15.59 -13.34
CA LEU A 600 32.09 -17.03 -13.22
C LEU A 600 33.48 -17.49 -13.65
N SER A 601 34.31 -17.85 -12.66
CA SER A 601 35.66 -18.40 -12.85
C SER A 601 35.72 -19.86 -12.38
N PHE A 602 36.55 -20.67 -13.04
CA PHE A 602 36.88 -22.04 -12.59
C PHE A 602 37.80 -21.92 -11.36
N SER A 603 37.24 -21.96 -10.15
CA SER A 603 38.02 -22.33 -8.97
C SER A 603 37.87 -23.83 -8.74
N ASN A 604 38.98 -24.54 -8.57
CA ASN A 604 39.05 -25.99 -8.34
C ASN A 604 38.40 -26.45 -7.02
N ASP A 605 37.76 -25.55 -6.28
CA ASP A 605 37.05 -25.88 -5.05
C ASP A 605 35.59 -26.23 -5.37
N GLN A 606 35.34 -27.53 -5.56
CA GLN A 606 34.01 -28.14 -5.61
C GLN A 606 33.23 -28.04 -4.27
N GLN A 607 33.35 -26.94 -3.50
CA GLN A 607 32.76 -26.83 -2.17
C GLN A 607 32.00 -25.54 -1.85
N SER A 608 31.73 -24.65 -2.81
CA SER A 608 30.73 -23.58 -2.57
C SER A 608 29.40 -23.91 -3.24
N SER A 609 28.52 -24.58 -2.48
CA SER A 609 27.12 -24.91 -2.82
C SER A 609 26.18 -23.69 -2.78
N GLY A 610 26.70 -22.49 -3.10
CA GLY A 610 25.96 -21.24 -3.04
C GLY A 610 24.86 -21.17 -4.10
N ALA A 611 23.72 -20.60 -3.72
CA ALA A 611 22.62 -20.29 -4.61
C ALA A 611 22.43 -18.76 -4.60
N PRO A 612 23.30 -18.02 -5.30
CA PRO A 612 23.29 -16.56 -5.27
C PRO A 612 21.93 -16.04 -5.74
N PHE A 613 21.38 -15.05 -5.05
CA PHE A 613 20.09 -14.44 -5.41
C PHE A 613 18.92 -15.44 -5.53
N GLN A 614 18.97 -16.58 -4.82
CA GLN A 614 17.89 -17.57 -4.86
C GLN A 614 16.55 -16.96 -4.43
N SER A 615 16.56 -16.18 -3.35
CA SER A 615 15.37 -15.54 -2.76
C SER A 615 14.98 -14.21 -3.42
N LEU A 616 15.75 -13.74 -4.40
CA LEU A 616 15.57 -12.42 -4.97
C LEU A 616 14.27 -12.37 -5.79
N GLU A 617 13.36 -11.47 -5.42
CA GLU A 617 12.07 -11.26 -6.09
C GLU A 617 12.14 -10.08 -7.07
N ILE A 618 12.94 -9.06 -6.78
CA ILE A 618 13.05 -7.82 -7.58
C ILE A 618 14.52 -7.52 -7.87
N LEU A 619 14.84 -7.34 -9.16
CA LEU A 619 16.14 -6.85 -9.62
C LEU A 619 15.93 -5.65 -10.55
N LYS A 620 16.47 -4.49 -10.16
CA LYS A 620 16.42 -3.25 -10.95
C LYS A 620 17.82 -2.74 -11.26
N LEU A 621 18.12 -2.53 -12.54
CA LEU A 621 19.39 -2.03 -13.04
C LEU A 621 19.15 -0.76 -13.87
N GLY A 622 19.71 0.37 -13.48
CA GLY A 622 19.45 1.66 -14.13
C GLY A 622 20.70 2.49 -14.36
N ASN A 623 20.86 3.07 -15.56
CA ASN A 623 21.94 4.02 -15.86
C ASN A 623 23.34 3.48 -15.49
N LEU A 624 23.65 2.27 -15.95
CA LEU A 624 24.95 1.62 -15.70
C LEU A 624 25.84 1.77 -16.94
N ARG A 625 26.80 2.70 -16.91
CA ARG A 625 27.51 3.15 -18.13
C ARG A 625 28.43 2.09 -18.74
N ASN A 626 29.08 1.30 -17.90
CA ASN A 626 30.02 0.26 -18.31
C ASN A 626 29.44 -1.16 -18.24
N PHE A 627 28.16 -1.31 -17.92
CA PHE A 627 27.55 -2.62 -17.70
C PHE A 627 27.40 -3.40 -19.02
N ILE A 628 28.00 -4.59 -19.05
CA ILE A 628 28.06 -5.47 -20.22
C ILE A 628 27.00 -6.56 -20.13
N GLY A 629 26.71 -7.08 -18.95
CA GLY A 629 25.72 -8.12 -18.74
C GLY A 629 25.67 -8.60 -17.29
N LEU A 630 24.66 -9.43 -16.96
CA LEU A 630 24.51 -9.98 -15.60
C LEU A 630 25.69 -10.88 -15.21
N PHE A 631 26.22 -11.63 -16.17
CA PHE A 631 27.30 -12.58 -15.99
C PHE A 631 28.43 -12.27 -16.95
N MET A 632 29.67 -12.31 -16.46
CA MET A 632 30.85 -12.44 -17.32
C MET A 632 31.41 -13.85 -17.20
N TRP A 633 31.53 -14.51 -18.35
CA TRP A 633 32.14 -15.83 -18.47
C TRP A 633 33.61 -15.72 -18.82
N GLU A 634 34.45 -16.31 -17.98
CA GLU A 634 35.87 -16.55 -18.33
C GLU A 634 36.09 -17.99 -18.84
N ALA A 635 35.18 -18.93 -18.52
CA ALA A 635 35.10 -20.29 -19.06
C ALA A 635 33.71 -20.92 -18.80
N ALA A 636 33.43 -22.10 -19.38
CA ALA A 636 32.16 -22.84 -19.27
C ALA A 636 31.92 -23.41 -17.83
N ALA A 637 31.70 -22.53 -16.85
CA ALA A 637 31.36 -22.91 -15.49
C ALA A 637 29.83 -23.10 -15.33
N PRO A 638 29.38 -24.17 -14.65
CA PRO A 638 27.96 -24.39 -14.41
C PRO A 638 27.41 -23.40 -13.37
N LEU A 639 26.32 -22.72 -13.72
CA LEU A 639 25.54 -21.89 -12.81
C LEU A 639 24.65 -22.75 -11.90
N SER A 640 24.45 -22.34 -10.65
CA SER A 640 23.50 -22.99 -9.75
C SER A 640 22.07 -22.95 -10.35
N PRO A 641 21.32 -24.06 -10.36
CA PRO A 641 19.96 -24.11 -10.90
C PRO A 641 18.96 -23.29 -10.07
N PHE A 642 19.40 -22.72 -8.95
CA PHE A 642 18.57 -21.95 -8.04
C PHE A 642 18.77 -20.44 -8.17
N THR A 643 19.78 -19.98 -8.92
CA THR A 643 20.07 -18.55 -9.12
C THR A 643 18.89 -17.86 -9.78
N PHE A 644 18.34 -16.80 -9.15
CA PHE A 644 17.13 -16.09 -9.58
C PHE A 644 15.84 -16.93 -9.62
N SER A 645 15.78 -18.08 -8.93
CA SER A 645 14.61 -18.97 -8.97
C SER A 645 13.30 -18.33 -8.48
N TRP A 646 13.35 -17.31 -7.63
CA TRP A 646 12.20 -16.55 -7.13
C TRP A 646 12.00 -15.18 -7.77
N LEU A 647 12.77 -14.84 -8.81
CA LEU A 647 12.70 -13.54 -9.45
C LEU A 647 11.33 -13.33 -10.09
N LYS A 648 10.60 -12.31 -9.62
CA LYS A 648 9.28 -11.91 -10.13
C LYS A 648 9.37 -10.70 -11.03
N LYS A 649 10.24 -9.72 -10.70
CA LYS A 649 10.35 -8.47 -11.45
C LYS A 649 11.80 -8.22 -11.86
N PHE A 650 12.01 -8.05 -13.15
CA PHE A 650 13.30 -7.65 -13.70
C PHE A 650 13.15 -6.37 -14.53
N LYS A 651 13.87 -5.31 -14.13
CA LYS A 651 13.88 -4.03 -14.83
C LYS A 651 15.30 -3.61 -15.18
N ILE A 652 15.61 -3.37 -16.45
CA ILE A 652 16.88 -2.80 -16.91
C ILE A 652 16.65 -1.57 -17.78
N GLY A 653 17.37 -0.49 -17.48
CA GLY A 653 17.19 0.81 -18.12
C GLY A 653 18.50 1.54 -18.36
N HIS A 654 18.67 2.19 -19.51
CA HIS A 654 19.81 3.10 -19.76
C HIS A 654 21.20 2.43 -19.62
N CYS A 655 21.31 1.13 -19.94
CA CYS A 655 22.57 0.38 -19.91
C CYS A 655 23.10 0.19 -21.33
N CYS A 656 23.91 1.15 -21.81
CA CYS A 656 24.21 1.27 -23.23
C CYS A 656 25.19 0.24 -23.80
N LYS A 657 25.97 -0.49 -22.98
CA LYS A 657 26.94 -1.49 -23.44
C LYS A 657 26.41 -2.92 -23.47
N VAL A 658 25.21 -3.16 -22.93
CA VAL A 658 24.59 -4.48 -22.93
C VAL A 658 24.13 -4.82 -24.34
N LYS A 659 24.76 -5.84 -24.93
CA LYS A 659 24.34 -6.40 -26.22
C LYS A 659 23.40 -7.59 -26.07
N LYS A 660 23.61 -8.39 -25.02
CA LYS A 660 22.86 -9.60 -24.71
C LYS A 660 22.55 -9.64 -23.22
N LEU A 661 21.31 -9.94 -22.85
CA LEU A 661 20.86 -9.80 -21.45
C LEU A 661 20.93 -11.12 -20.67
N PHE A 662 20.28 -12.16 -21.17
CA PHE A 662 20.23 -13.49 -20.54
C PHE A 662 20.79 -14.56 -21.46
N PRO A 663 21.52 -15.55 -20.94
CA PRO A 663 21.78 -16.76 -21.69
C PRO A 663 20.55 -17.70 -21.66
N GLN A 664 20.33 -18.44 -22.75
CA GLN A 664 19.23 -19.40 -22.85
C GLN A 664 19.28 -20.47 -21.75
N SER A 665 20.48 -20.81 -21.28
CA SER A 665 20.68 -21.72 -20.15
C SER A 665 20.04 -21.25 -18.84
N LEU A 666 19.73 -19.97 -18.63
CA LEU A 666 19.10 -19.47 -17.38
C LEU A 666 17.59 -19.37 -17.43
N ILE A 667 16.98 -19.60 -18.58
CA ILE A 667 15.53 -19.48 -18.76
C ILE A 667 14.73 -20.37 -17.79
N HIS A 668 15.24 -21.56 -17.50
CA HIS A 668 14.58 -22.50 -16.59
C HIS A 668 14.54 -22.01 -15.13
N ASN A 669 15.35 -21.01 -14.76
CA ASN A 669 15.35 -20.41 -13.43
C ASN A 669 14.28 -19.30 -13.31
N PHE A 670 13.86 -18.66 -14.39
CA PHE A 670 12.90 -17.54 -14.37
C PHE A 670 11.42 -17.99 -14.36
N ARG A 671 11.10 -19.15 -13.75
CA ARG A 671 9.72 -19.70 -13.71
C ARG A 671 8.73 -18.82 -12.95
N ASN A 672 9.22 -17.98 -12.04
CA ASN A 672 8.41 -17.07 -11.24
C ASN A 672 8.37 -15.65 -11.80
N LEU A 673 8.99 -15.38 -12.96
CA LEU A 673 9.04 -14.04 -13.54
C LEU A 673 7.65 -13.60 -13.98
N GLU A 674 7.18 -12.50 -13.41
CA GLU A 674 5.89 -11.85 -13.64
C GLU A 674 6.04 -10.58 -14.49
N GLU A 675 7.13 -9.84 -14.35
CA GLU A 675 7.37 -8.58 -15.06
C GLU A 675 8.79 -8.52 -15.63
N LEU A 676 8.89 -8.29 -16.95
CA LEU A 676 10.15 -8.02 -17.65
C LEU A 676 10.09 -6.66 -18.35
N MET A 677 10.94 -5.73 -17.92
CA MET A 677 11.01 -4.38 -18.49
C MET A 677 12.44 -4.06 -18.94
N VAL A 678 12.60 -3.71 -20.22
CA VAL A 678 13.87 -3.35 -20.84
C VAL A 678 13.69 -2.04 -21.60
N PHE A 679 14.43 -1.00 -21.23
CA PHE A 679 14.27 0.31 -21.86
C PHE A 679 15.57 1.10 -22.06
N ASN A 680 15.67 1.87 -23.14
CA ASN A 680 16.81 2.76 -23.41
C ASN A 680 18.18 2.05 -23.43
N CYS A 681 18.25 0.75 -23.72
CA CYS A 681 19.49 -0.01 -23.88
C CYS A 681 19.88 -0.06 -25.36
N VAL A 682 20.48 1.02 -25.86
CA VAL A 682 20.58 1.30 -27.30
C VAL A 682 21.44 0.33 -28.11
N GLN A 683 22.40 -0.40 -27.51
CA GLN A 683 23.21 -1.40 -28.22
C GLN A 683 22.68 -2.84 -28.07
N MET A 684 21.53 -3.03 -27.43
CA MET A 684 20.99 -4.37 -27.21
C MET A 684 20.60 -5.02 -28.54
N GLU A 685 21.17 -6.20 -28.82
CA GLU A 685 20.94 -6.97 -30.05
C GLU A 685 20.01 -8.15 -29.82
N GLU A 686 20.15 -8.85 -28.68
CA GLU A 686 19.36 -10.01 -28.27
C GLU A 686 18.98 -9.89 -26.77
N ILE A 687 17.73 -10.22 -26.39
CA ILE A 687 17.38 -10.30 -24.95
C ILE A 687 17.83 -11.66 -24.39
N ILE A 688 17.57 -12.75 -25.11
CA ILE A 688 17.98 -14.10 -24.75
C ILE A 688 18.98 -14.61 -25.79
N GLU A 689 20.24 -14.75 -25.37
CA GLU A 689 21.31 -15.33 -26.16
C GLU A 689 21.08 -16.83 -26.36
N GLY A 690 20.96 -17.27 -27.61
CA GLY A 690 20.83 -18.69 -27.92
C GLY A 690 22.17 -19.43 -27.87
N ASP A 691 22.16 -20.65 -27.33
CA ASP A 691 23.37 -21.48 -27.13
C ASP A 691 24.17 -21.66 -28.43
N LYS A 692 25.50 -21.55 -28.32
CA LYS A 692 26.44 -21.92 -29.38
C LYS A 692 26.86 -23.37 -29.16
N ASN A 693 26.14 -24.33 -29.71
CA ASN A 693 26.68 -25.68 -29.79
C ASN A 693 27.80 -25.72 -30.83
N GLU A 694 28.95 -26.28 -30.45
CA GLU A 694 30.03 -26.64 -31.37
C GLU A 694 29.51 -27.73 -32.33
N GLY A 695 28.97 -27.30 -33.47
CA GLY A 695 28.44 -28.19 -34.49
C GLY A 695 27.13 -27.71 -35.11
N GLY A 696 27.11 -26.52 -35.69
CA GLY A 696 26.27 -26.10 -36.84
C GLY A 696 24.73 -26.15 -36.77
N ASN A 697 24.12 -26.93 -35.89
CA ASN A 697 22.68 -27.08 -35.74
C ASN A 697 22.26 -26.66 -34.33
N SER A 698 21.98 -25.37 -34.17
CA SER A 698 21.29 -24.87 -32.98
C SER A 698 19.84 -25.38 -32.99
N ILE A 699 19.50 -26.32 -32.10
CA ILE A 699 18.10 -26.66 -31.83
C ILE A 699 17.45 -25.42 -31.22
N SER A 700 16.51 -24.80 -31.93
CA SER A 700 15.69 -23.70 -31.41
C SER A 700 14.71 -24.26 -30.38
N ALA A 701 15.16 -24.41 -29.13
CA ALA A 701 14.28 -24.82 -28.05
C ALA A 701 13.28 -23.70 -27.73
N ASP A 702 12.01 -24.05 -27.61
CA ASP A 702 10.98 -23.12 -27.16
C ASP A 702 11.21 -22.71 -25.70
N ILE A 703 10.98 -21.43 -25.42
CA ILE A 703 11.23 -20.80 -24.13
C ILE A 703 9.90 -20.59 -23.43
N THR A 704 9.78 -21.05 -22.19
CA THR A 704 8.53 -20.95 -21.44
C THR A 704 8.66 -19.97 -20.26
N PHE A 705 7.80 -18.96 -20.22
CA PHE A 705 7.60 -18.09 -19.06
C PHE A 705 6.18 -18.27 -18.51
N PRO A 706 5.97 -19.20 -17.55
CA PRO A 706 4.61 -19.62 -17.17
C PRO A 706 3.85 -18.56 -16.38
N ARG A 707 4.52 -17.59 -15.76
CA ARG A 707 3.90 -16.55 -14.92
C ARG A 707 4.06 -15.13 -15.43
N LEU A 708 4.69 -14.93 -16.60
CA LEU A 708 4.92 -13.58 -17.12
C LEU A 708 3.58 -12.90 -17.40
N LEU A 709 3.33 -11.78 -16.74
CA LEU A 709 2.14 -10.94 -16.86
C LEU A 709 2.41 -9.72 -17.73
N ILE A 710 3.61 -9.12 -17.62
CA ILE A 710 3.97 -7.85 -18.24
C ILE A 710 5.32 -7.96 -18.98
N LEU A 711 5.32 -7.56 -20.25
CA LEU A 711 6.52 -7.43 -21.08
C LEU A 711 6.62 -6.03 -21.69
N HIS A 712 7.56 -5.21 -21.23
CA HIS A 712 7.78 -3.86 -21.76
C HIS A 712 9.16 -3.73 -22.41
N LEU A 713 9.20 -3.43 -23.71
CA LEU A 713 10.41 -3.20 -24.49
C LEU A 713 10.35 -1.83 -25.13
N ARG A 714 11.28 -0.93 -24.76
CA ARG A 714 11.23 0.48 -25.14
C ARG A 714 12.59 1.01 -25.59
N ASN A 715 12.61 1.71 -26.73
CA ASN A 715 13.78 2.37 -27.29
C ASN A 715 15.01 1.43 -27.34
N LEU A 716 14.88 0.34 -28.08
CA LEU A 716 15.93 -0.66 -28.32
C LEU A 716 16.23 -0.74 -29.83
N PRO A 717 16.84 0.31 -30.42
CA PRO A 717 16.97 0.46 -31.87
C PRO A 717 17.86 -0.59 -32.55
N GLN A 718 18.71 -1.30 -31.79
CA GLN A 718 19.58 -2.36 -32.31
C GLN A 718 19.02 -3.77 -32.10
N LEU A 719 17.86 -3.91 -31.47
CA LEU A 719 17.30 -5.20 -31.10
C LEU A 719 16.86 -5.96 -32.36
N LYS A 720 17.54 -7.08 -32.64
CA LYS A 720 17.28 -7.93 -33.83
C LYS A 720 16.37 -9.10 -33.48
N SER A 721 16.44 -9.61 -32.26
CA SER A 721 15.65 -10.74 -31.79
C SER A 721 15.44 -10.70 -30.28
N ILE A 722 14.30 -11.19 -29.79
CA ILE A 722 14.10 -11.42 -28.34
C ILE A 722 14.72 -12.77 -27.94
N CYS A 723 14.53 -13.81 -28.75
CA CYS A 723 15.13 -15.13 -28.58
C CYS A 723 15.15 -15.91 -29.92
N LYS A 724 15.97 -16.95 -30.04
CA LYS A 724 16.03 -17.79 -31.25
C LYS A 724 14.82 -18.72 -31.44
N GLY A 725 14.15 -19.13 -30.37
CA GLY A 725 12.93 -19.97 -30.38
C GLY A 725 11.64 -19.17 -30.21
N LEU A 726 10.50 -19.85 -29.95
CA LEU A 726 9.24 -19.19 -29.60
C LEU A 726 9.11 -19.03 -28.07
N ILE A 727 8.39 -17.99 -27.64
CA ILE A 727 8.08 -17.70 -26.25
C ILE A 727 6.66 -18.17 -25.94
N VAL A 728 6.55 -19.17 -25.07
CA VAL A 728 5.29 -19.66 -24.49
C VAL A 728 5.03 -18.89 -23.19
N CYS A 729 4.00 -18.04 -23.19
CA CYS A 729 3.64 -17.18 -22.06
C CYS A 729 2.12 -17.01 -21.88
N ASP A 730 1.39 -18.08 -21.57
CA ASP A 730 -0.08 -18.08 -21.49
C ASP A 730 -0.68 -17.12 -20.44
N SER A 731 0.13 -16.71 -19.46
CA SER A 731 -0.27 -15.78 -18.39
C SER A 731 -0.13 -14.30 -18.77
N ILE A 732 0.46 -13.98 -19.93
CA ILE A 732 0.76 -12.60 -20.31
C ILE A 732 -0.52 -11.79 -20.47
N ARG A 733 -0.55 -10.58 -19.89
CA ARG A 733 -1.71 -9.67 -19.90
C ARG A 733 -1.43 -8.41 -20.68
N HIS A 734 -0.23 -7.86 -20.54
CA HIS A 734 0.16 -6.58 -21.12
C HIS A 734 1.51 -6.68 -21.84
N ILE A 735 1.56 -6.19 -23.07
CA ILE A 735 2.78 -6.04 -23.85
C ILE A 735 2.91 -4.56 -24.23
N LEU A 736 4.09 -3.97 -24.05
CA LEU A 736 4.40 -2.61 -24.54
C LEU A 736 5.64 -2.67 -25.42
N LEU A 737 5.52 -2.19 -26.66
CA LEU A 737 6.58 -2.14 -27.65
C LEU A 737 6.74 -0.72 -28.17
N GLU A 738 7.94 -0.15 -28.03
CA GLU A 738 8.26 1.20 -28.49
C GLU A 738 9.71 1.26 -28.97
N GLY A 739 9.98 1.85 -30.13
CA GLY A 739 11.32 2.09 -30.65
C GLY A 739 12.15 0.83 -30.91
N ILE A 740 11.55 -0.27 -31.39
CA ILE A 740 12.20 -1.58 -31.63
C ILE A 740 12.26 -1.98 -33.12
N LYS A 741 12.66 -1.03 -33.97
CA LYS A 741 12.49 -1.06 -35.43
C LYS A 741 13.25 -2.16 -36.20
N LYS A 742 14.21 -2.86 -35.59
CA LYS A 742 15.02 -3.90 -36.25
C LYS A 742 14.51 -5.32 -36.07
N ILE A 743 13.54 -5.54 -35.19
CA ILE A 743 12.87 -6.83 -35.07
C ILE A 743 12.01 -7.04 -36.32
N LYS A 744 12.22 -8.18 -36.99
CA LYS A 744 11.40 -8.64 -38.11
C LYS A 744 10.27 -9.57 -37.70
N LYS A 745 10.46 -10.31 -36.61
CA LYS A 745 9.52 -11.32 -36.11
C LYS A 745 9.42 -11.25 -34.60
N VAL A 746 8.20 -11.18 -34.08
CA VAL A 746 7.94 -11.25 -32.65
C VAL A 746 7.79 -12.73 -32.25
N PRO A 747 8.67 -13.28 -31.40
CA PRO A 747 8.68 -14.71 -31.09
C PRO A 747 7.61 -15.09 -30.06
N LEU A 748 6.34 -14.74 -30.29
CA LEU A 748 5.23 -15.17 -29.44
C LEU A 748 4.66 -16.48 -29.97
N TYR A 749 4.56 -17.50 -29.11
CA TYR A 749 3.86 -18.73 -29.44
C TYR A 749 2.35 -18.46 -29.52
N LEU A 750 1.75 -18.76 -30.68
CA LEU A 750 0.30 -18.68 -30.90
C LEU A 750 -0.26 -20.09 -31.01
N LYS A 751 -1.13 -20.47 -30.06
CA LYS A 751 -1.73 -21.81 -30.06
C LYS A 751 -2.68 -21.94 -31.24
N LEU A 752 -2.53 -23.01 -32.03
CA LEU A 752 -3.47 -23.31 -33.12
C LEU A 752 -4.73 -23.99 -32.56
N LEU A 753 -5.87 -23.30 -32.63
CA LEU A 753 -7.19 -23.84 -32.34
C LEU A 753 -7.92 -24.04 -33.67
N ASN A 754 -8.27 -25.28 -34.00
CA ASN A 754 -8.91 -25.65 -35.29
C ASN A 754 -8.11 -25.18 -36.52
N GLY A 755 -6.78 -25.18 -36.45
CA GLY A 755 -5.91 -24.72 -37.54
C GLY A 755 -5.76 -23.20 -37.67
N GLN A 756 -6.37 -22.41 -36.78
CA GLN A 756 -6.23 -20.94 -36.73
C GLN A 756 -5.40 -20.51 -35.51
N PRO A 757 -4.51 -19.50 -35.64
CA PRO A 757 -3.75 -18.99 -34.50
C PRO A 757 -4.68 -18.30 -33.50
N SER A 758 -4.45 -18.52 -32.21
CA SER A 758 -5.13 -17.86 -31.11
C SER A 758 -4.13 -17.10 -30.24
N PRO A 759 -4.50 -15.91 -29.70
CA PRO A 759 -3.61 -15.16 -28.84
C PRO A 759 -3.45 -15.90 -27.50
N PRO A 760 -2.41 -15.59 -26.71
CA PRO A 760 -2.30 -16.10 -25.35
C PRO A 760 -3.60 -15.83 -24.57
N PRO A 761 -4.13 -16.82 -23.83
CA PRO A 761 -5.50 -16.76 -23.28
C PRO A 761 -5.72 -15.63 -22.29
N SER A 762 -4.66 -15.17 -21.62
CA SER A 762 -4.72 -14.08 -20.64
C SER A 762 -4.43 -12.70 -21.23
N LEU A 763 -4.07 -12.60 -22.52
CA LEU A 763 -3.63 -11.35 -23.13
C LEU A 763 -4.80 -10.37 -23.23
N ILE A 764 -4.65 -9.23 -22.57
CA ILE A 764 -5.67 -8.17 -22.52
C ILE A 764 -5.34 -7.10 -23.57
N LEU A 765 -4.09 -6.64 -23.61
CA LEU A 765 -3.73 -5.45 -24.39
C LEU A 765 -2.27 -5.47 -24.85
N ILE A 766 -2.05 -4.96 -26.07
CA ILE A 766 -0.73 -4.65 -26.64
C ILE A 766 -0.67 -3.14 -26.89
N TRP A 767 0.28 -2.45 -26.28
CA TRP A 767 0.55 -1.03 -26.49
C TRP A 767 1.70 -0.84 -27.47
N ILE A 768 1.47 -0.01 -28.48
CA ILE A 768 2.46 0.34 -29.50
C ILE A 768 2.50 1.86 -29.64
N CYS A 769 3.71 2.44 -29.71
CA CYS A 769 3.83 3.86 -30.01
C CYS A 769 3.27 4.15 -31.41
N ARG A 770 2.51 5.25 -31.58
CA ARG A 770 1.92 5.59 -32.88
C ARG A 770 2.96 5.71 -33.99
N GLU A 771 4.17 6.14 -33.66
CA GLU A 771 5.31 6.24 -34.58
C GLU A 771 5.84 4.88 -35.07
N ASP A 772 5.53 3.80 -34.37
CA ASP A 772 5.95 2.43 -34.71
C ASP A 772 4.84 1.62 -35.39
N LYS A 773 3.72 2.27 -35.77
CA LYS A 773 2.60 1.59 -36.43
C LYS A 773 3.00 0.90 -37.73
N GLU A 774 3.71 1.60 -38.61
CA GLU A 774 4.18 1.03 -39.89
C GLU A 774 5.13 -0.16 -39.67
N TRP A 775 5.97 -0.08 -38.63
CA TRP A 775 6.85 -1.19 -38.25
C TRP A 775 6.05 -2.42 -37.84
N TRP A 776 5.04 -2.25 -36.98
CA TRP A 776 4.18 -3.35 -36.54
C TRP A 776 3.46 -4.03 -37.71
N GLU A 777 2.92 -3.25 -38.65
CA GLU A 777 2.25 -3.75 -39.84
C GLU A 777 3.21 -4.53 -40.78
N SER A 778 4.52 -4.23 -40.73
CA SER A 778 5.56 -4.85 -41.56
C SER A 778 6.17 -6.15 -41.01
N LEU A 779 5.74 -6.62 -39.84
CA LEU A 779 6.30 -7.81 -39.19
C LEU A 779 6.00 -9.11 -39.96
N ASP A 780 6.99 -10.01 -39.97
CA ASP A 780 6.88 -11.37 -40.50
C ASP A 780 6.17 -12.26 -39.47
N TRP A 781 5.06 -12.90 -39.89
CA TRP A 781 4.24 -13.76 -39.04
C TRP A 781 4.26 -15.23 -39.49
N ASP A 782 4.34 -16.17 -38.56
CA ASP A 782 4.41 -17.62 -38.85
C ASP A 782 3.14 -18.22 -39.45
N HIS A 783 2.00 -17.56 -39.25
CA HIS A 783 0.69 -18.04 -39.71
C HIS A 783 -0.06 -16.94 -40.44
N GLN A 784 -0.75 -17.32 -41.52
CA GLN A 784 -1.43 -16.41 -42.47
C GLN A 784 -2.50 -15.49 -41.82
N ASN A 785 -2.87 -15.68 -40.55
CA ASN A 785 -3.83 -14.88 -39.79
C ASN A 785 -3.34 -14.41 -38.40
N ALA A 786 -2.05 -14.59 -38.08
CA ALA A 786 -1.55 -14.24 -36.74
C ALA A 786 -1.67 -12.72 -36.44
N ASN A 787 -1.37 -11.86 -37.43
CA ASN A 787 -1.48 -10.42 -37.28
C ASN A 787 -2.92 -9.98 -36.98
N SER A 788 -3.89 -10.46 -37.77
CA SER A 788 -5.30 -10.04 -37.65
C SER A 788 -5.92 -10.42 -36.30
N VAL A 789 -5.42 -11.49 -35.67
CA VAL A 789 -5.83 -11.93 -34.33
C VAL A 789 -5.29 -11.01 -33.25
N LEU A 790 -4.02 -10.60 -33.35
CA LEU A 790 -3.38 -9.73 -32.36
C LEU A 790 -3.79 -8.26 -32.52
N GLU A 791 -4.05 -7.78 -33.74
CA GLU A 791 -4.41 -6.38 -34.02
C GLU A 791 -5.64 -5.91 -33.24
N ARG A 792 -6.59 -6.81 -32.95
CA ARG A 792 -7.78 -6.50 -32.13
C ARG A 792 -7.43 -6.08 -30.70
N LEU A 793 -6.29 -6.53 -30.21
CA LEU A 793 -5.75 -6.27 -28.87
C LEU A 793 -4.76 -5.10 -28.87
N VAL A 794 -4.41 -4.54 -30.04
CA VAL A 794 -3.46 -3.44 -30.16
C VAL A 794 -4.13 -2.10 -29.83
N ARG A 795 -3.41 -1.24 -29.11
CA ARG A 795 -3.73 0.16 -28.86
C ARG A 795 -2.51 1.02 -29.14
N TYR A 796 -2.73 2.10 -29.89
CA TYR A 796 -1.69 3.07 -30.21
C TYR A 796 -1.73 4.23 -29.23
N PHE A 797 -0.56 4.67 -28.75
CA PHE A 797 -0.41 5.84 -27.88
C PHE A 797 0.57 6.84 -28.47
N ASP A 798 0.37 8.12 -28.15
CA ASP A 798 1.26 9.21 -28.54
C ASP A 798 2.37 9.37 -27.50
N GLY A 799 3.62 9.57 -27.95
CA GLY A 799 4.89 9.35 -27.23
C GLY A 799 5.17 10.18 -25.97
N GLN A 800 4.15 10.80 -25.35
CA GLN A 800 4.26 11.60 -24.13
C GLN A 800 3.55 11.00 -22.89
N TRP A 801 2.88 9.85 -23.03
CA TRP A 801 2.05 9.27 -21.95
C TRP A 801 2.81 8.87 -20.66
N TRP A 802 4.14 8.74 -20.70
CA TRP A 802 4.95 8.12 -19.66
C TRP A 802 6.02 9.06 -19.04
N MET A 803 6.19 10.29 -19.53
CA MET A 803 7.17 11.25 -18.96
C MET A 803 6.84 11.66 -17.51
N ALA A 804 5.61 11.41 -17.05
CA ALA A 804 5.23 11.58 -15.64
C ALA A 804 5.73 10.44 -14.72
N GLN A 805 6.17 9.32 -15.29
CA GLN A 805 6.63 8.13 -14.57
C GLN A 805 8.16 7.93 -14.64
N ASP A 806 8.84 8.39 -15.69
CA ASP A 806 10.30 8.27 -15.82
C ASP A 806 11.10 9.48 -15.29
N GLN A 807 10.51 10.28 -14.38
CA GLN A 807 11.32 11.07 -13.47
C GLN A 807 12.02 10.11 -12.48
N PRO A 808 13.30 10.30 -12.12
CA PRO A 808 14.02 9.42 -11.18
C PRO A 808 13.42 9.29 -9.77
N SER A 809 12.31 10.01 -9.49
CA SER A 809 11.83 10.32 -8.15
C SER A 809 10.32 10.18 -7.94
N ASN A 810 9.59 9.35 -8.70
CA ASN A 810 8.19 9.04 -8.34
C ASN A 810 7.80 7.61 -8.72
N PHE A 811 8.04 6.66 -7.82
CA PHE A 811 7.39 5.35 -7.85
C PHE A 811 7.29 4.74 -6.44
N GLY A 812 6.48 5.38 -5.59
CA GLY A 812 5.83 4.73 -4.46
C GLY A 812 4.45 4.19 -4.89
N SER A 813 4.28 2.88 -4.72
CA SER A 813 3.00 2.14 -4.59
C SER A 813 1.70 2.83 -5.04
N GLY A 814 1.32 2.64 -6.30
CA GLY A 814 -0.07 2.68 -6.75
C GLY A 814 -0.36 1.43 -7.59
N PRO A 815 -1.42 0.65 -7.32
CA PRO A 815 -1.80 -0.46 -8.18
C PRO A 815 -2.26 0.10 -9.52
N VAL A 816 -1.58 -0.28 -10.59
CA VAL A 816 -2.04 -0.09 -11.97
C VAL A 816 -3.17 -1.11 -12.20
N ASP A 817 -4.38 -0.74 -11.80
CA ASP A 817 -5.55 -1.02 -12.63
C ASP A 817 -5.68 0.19 -13.57
N ASN A 818 -5.20 0.07 -14.80
CA ASN A 818 -5.58 0.93 -15.92
C ASN A 818 -6.13 0.05 -17.04
#